data_AF-E8NHP1-F1
#
_entry.id   AF-E8NHP1-F1
#
_cell.length_a   1.000
_cell.length_b   1.000
_cell.length_c   1.000
_cell.angle_alpha   90.00
_cell.angle_beta   90.00
_cell.angle_gamma   90.00
#
_symmetry.space_group_name_H-M   'P 1'
#
loop_
_entity.id
_entity.type
_entity.pdbx_description
1 polymer ?
#
loop_
_entity_poly.entity_id
_entity_poly.type
_entity_poly.pdbx_seq_one_letter_code
_entity_poly.pdbx_strand_id
1 'polypeptide(L)'
;MRPTRTSSSRSCRRSRCRGCRSRRPSSSRTPSFRTLANELVDLRRNPEASPQALRAAEAALADHAAEVAAAKLRATEEAQAHYPFLSKRVAGVPLSELPLAQDELFQALVAQRAPLLREPEANAQPLRAVEDQLRNRAAVLADAKEKLDAIHAADSDEVRAHNPFLPHSDVRGVPLRELGLSQDAEYVDKWLDRLRLMEHPEENRPAIQAVEGALRDRAEELARDKLRAEDELLAKHPFVARPPGAPLLASLGVPVDEQFRQMAQEHAALAEEPVRNAEPLRAVEKAMQARVAALAAADAEETLKPAEAARVLVREHLMCVPYVHPDVPKDAIFSELAEKRDALLSDLERNAAPLRAVEEEMHERAVQVAAQHKRRTRPERRLSTVQMTDVEPEKAGEVREQEADTAPLLSGTEVRDPYYQELVALRASLVEAGPRRYADTIRAVEEQMKDRAVQLHRDNERAAAARERVRDALLEQYPFLPKDLHGIPLEDLPLRDDDEFVDAEQERARLAAEPVRNAETLRAAEDRMRARAGKVADVAAATEEALRERLPFVEVGKVPLRSMGLESWPEFAALLAQLEELAKDHPAAAKGPEARRLEKAMVDLAKLRAYDEAAATQCDAMKEADLHERFPFLPEEPVPGMPLAEAELVADPEFRTLANELVDLRRNPEASPQALRAAEAALADHAAEVAAAKLRATEEAQAHYPFLSKRVAGVPLSELPLAQDELFQALVAQRAPLLREPEANAQPLRAVEDQLRNRAAVLADAKEKLDAIHAADSDEVRAHNPFLPHSDVRGVPLRELGLSQDAEYVDKWVDRLRLMEHPEENRPAIQAVEGALRDGQV
;
A
#
# COMPACT_ATOMS: atom_id res chain seq x y z
N MET A 1 -54.04 7.16 -42.90
CA MET A 1 -53.40 8.41 -43.39
C MET A 1 -53.24 9.34 -42.20
N ARG A 2 -51.99 9.60 -41.77
CA ARG A 2 -51.60 10.00 -40.39
C ARG A 2 -52.12 9.03 -39.31
N PRO A 3 -51.29 8.72 -38.31
CA PRO A 3 -51.76 8.91 -36.93
C PRO A 3 -50.62 9.41 -36.00
N THR A 4 -50.82 10.57 -35.38
CA THR A 4 -51.16 10.79 -33.95
C THR A 4 -49.95 10.81 -33.02
N ARG A 5 -49.62 12.03 -32.57
CA ARG A 5 -48.90 12.31 -31.33
C ARG A 5 -49.61 11.64 -30.15
N THR A 6 -48.88 10.88 -29.36
CA THR A 6 -49.21 10.62 -27.95
C THR A 6 -48.01 11.05 -27.11
N SER A 7 -48.21 12.15 -26.41
CA SER A 7 -47.43 12.60 -25.28
C SER A 7 -47.43 11.54 -24.18
N SER A 8 -46.25 11.06 -23.77
CA SER A 8 -46.08 10.47 -22.46
C SER A 8 -44.90 11.18 -21.79
N SER A 9 -45.23 12.08 -20.89
CA SER A 9 -44.34 12.76 -19.97
C SER A 9 -43.57 11.73 -19.12
N ARG A 10 -42.31 11.47 -19.45
CA ARG A 10 -41.37 10.85 -18.51
C ARG A 10 -40.68 11.96 -17.73
N SER A 11 -41.15 12.12 -16.49
CA SER A 11 -40.46 12.83 -15.42
C SER A 11 -39.04 12.26 -15.27
N CYS A 12 -38.04 12.93 -15.85
CA CYS A 12 -36.62 12.72 -15.53
C CYS A 12 -36.40 13.18 -14.08
N ARG A 13 -36.55 12.26 -13.12
CA ARG A 13 -36.09 12.49 -11.75
C ARG A 13 -34.57 12.41 -11.75
N ARG A 14 -33.97 13.51 -11.27
CA ARG A 14 -32.56 13.73 -10.95
C ARG A 14 -31.87 12.48 -10.38
N SER A 15 -31.16 11.74 -11.21
CA SER A 15 -30.12 10.79 -10.79
C SER A 15 -28.83 11.59 -10.57
N ARG A 16 -28.48 11.85 -9.31
CA ARG A 16 -27.17 12.43 -8.97
C ARG A 16 -26.09 11.36 -9.22
N CYS A 17 -25.34 11.48 -10.30
CA CYS A 17 -24.12 10.72 -10.52
C CYS A 17 -23.08 11.11 -9.45
N ARG A 18 -22.98 10.31 -8.38
CA ARG A 18 -21.97 10.43 -7.31
C ARG A 18 -20.91 9.32 -7.45
N GLY A 19 -20.17 9.33 -8.57
CA GLY A 19 -19.16 8.29 -8.88
C GLY A 19 -17.79 8.83 -9.30
N CYS A 20 -17.41 10.06 -8.93
CA CYS A 20 -16.17 10.69 -9.44
C CYS A 20 -15.37 11.51 -8.40
N ARG A 21 -15.23 11.05 -7.15
CA ARG A 21 -14.42 11.73 -6.10
C ARG A 21 -13.73 10.62 -5.30
N SER A 22 -12.46 10.28 -5.55
CA SER A 22 -11.25 10.75 -4.83
C SER A 22 -9.97 10.82 -5.69
N ARG A 23 -10.11 10.86 -7.01
CA ARG A 23 -9.15 11.64 -7.82
C ARG A 23 -10.01 12.73 -8.39
N ARG A 24 -9.68 14.01 -8.20
CA ARG A 24 -10.23 15.03 -9.11
C ARG A 24 -10.02 14.42 -10.50
N PRO A 25 -11.07 14.10 -11.26
CA PRO A 25 -10.82 13.50 -12.55
C PRO A 25 -9.94 14.52 -13.29
N SER A 26 -9.09 14.09 -14.22
CA SER A 26 -8.50 15.01 -15.21
C SER A 26 -9.54 15.90 -15.94
N SER A 27 -10.84 15.80 -15.61
CA SER A 27 -11.92 16.75 -15.88
C SER A 27 -11.69 18.17 -15.37
N SER A 28 -10.96 18.37 -14.27
CA SER A 28 -10.63 19.71 -13.76
C SER A 28 -9.82 20.54 -14.76
N ARG A 29 -9.24 19.87 -15.77
CA ARG A 29 -8.35 20.46 -16.75
C ARG A 29 -9.03 20.76 -18.09
N THR A 30 -10.33 20.51 -18.25
CA THR A 30 -11.04 20.96 -19.46
C THR A 30 -11.23 22.48 -19.41
N PRO A 31 -10.97 23.22 -20.50
CA PRO A 31 -11.06 24.68 -20.49
C PRO A 31 -12.43 25.20 -20.01
N SER A 32 -13.51 24.54 -20.42
CA SER A 32 -14.89 24.88 -20.03
C SER A 32 -15.18 24.67 -18.55
N PHE A 33 -14.72 23.58 -17.94
CA PHE A 33 -14.87 23.35 -16.50
C PHE A 33 -14.09 24.38 -15.68
N ARG A 34 -12.88 24.69 -16.11
CA ARG A 34 -12.01 25.69 -15.47
C ARG A 34 -12.66 27.08 -15.47
N THR A 35 -13.25 27.49 -16.59
CA THR A 35 -13.97 28.77 -16.69
C THR A 35 -15.12 28.85 -15.69
N LEU A 36 -15.99 27.84 -15.65
CA LEU A 36 -17.12 27.78 -14.71
C LEU A 36 -16.68 27.74 -13.24
N ALA A 37 -15.60 27.02 -12.94
CA ALA A 37 -15.02 26.95 -11.60
C ALA A 37 -14.46 28.31 -11.16
N ASN A 38 -13.78 29.02 -12.06
CA ASN A 38 -13.23 30.34 -11.81
C ASN A 38 -14.34 31.40 -11.63
N GLU A 39 -15.37 31.37 -12.45
CA GLU A 39 -16.55 32.22 -12.29
C GLU A 39 -17.24 32.02 -10.93
N LEU A 40 -17.34 30.77 -10.45
CA LEU A 40 -17.88 30.48 -9.13
C LEU A 40 -17.00 31.05 -8.01
N VAL A 41 -15.67 30.96 -8.14
CA VAL A 41 -14.72 31.56 -7.18
C VAL A 41 -14.88 33.08 -7.15
N ASP A 42 -15.02 33.72 -8.32
CA ASP A 42 -15.21 35.17 -8.41
C ASP A 42 -16.54 35.61 -7.82
N LEU A 43 -17.62 34.86 -8.06
CA LEU A 43 -18.92 35.10 -7.44
C LEU A 43 -18.87 34.94 -5.92
N ARG A 44 -18.10 33.99 -5.39
CA ARG A 44 -17.92 33.80 -3.93
C ARG A 44 -17.13 34.93 -3.29
N ARG A 45 -16.20 35.56 -4.03
CA ARG A 45 -15.44 36.73 -3.56
C ARG A 45 -16.24 38.03 -3.63
N ASN A 46 -17.26 38.10 -4.48
CA ASN A 46 -18.10 39.28 -4.62
C ASN A 46 -19.13 39.38 -3.47
N PRO A 47 -19.05 40.37 -2.57
CA PRO A 47 -20.00 40.54 -1.47
C PRO A 47 -21.42 40.89 -1.92
N GLU A 48 -21.62 41.32 -3.17
CA GLU A 48 -22.92 41.64 -3.76
C GLU A 48 -23.54 40.47 -4.55
N ALA A 49 -22.89 39.29 -4.58
CA ALA A 49 -23.39 38.16 -5.35
C ALA A 49 -24.71 37.61 -4.78
N SER A 50 -25.73 37.51 -5.65
CA SER A 50 -27.02 36.91 -5.28
C SER A 50 -26.85 35.41 -4.94
N PRO A 51 -27.48 34.91 -3.86
CA PRO A 51 -27.53 33.47 -3.57
C PRO A 51 -28.09 32.62 -4.71
N GLN A 52 -28.92 33.22 -5.59
CA GLN A 52 -29.44 32.55 -6.77
C GLN A 52 -28.38 32.39 -7.86
N ALA A 53 -27.51 33.40 -8.05
CA ALA A 53 -26.40 33.34 -8.99
C ALA A 53 -25.35 32.30 -8.56
N LEU A 54 -25.03 32.24 -7.25
CA LEU A 54 -24.15 31.22 -6.69
C LEU A 54 -24.70 29.80 -6.93
N ARG A 55 -25.98 29.55 -6.60
CA ARG A 55 -26.62 28.25 -6.84
C ARG A 55 -26.68 27.88 -8.33
N ALA A 56 -26.86 28.86 -9.22
CA ALA A 56 -26.87 28.64 -10.66
C ALA A 56 -25.47 28.26 -11.17
N ALA A 57 -24.42 28.96 -10.72
CA ALA A 57 -23.04 28.63 -11.05
C ALA A 57 -22.62 27.26 -10.50
N GLU A 58 -23.01 26.93 -9.26
CA GLU A 58 -22.77 25.60 -8.68
C GLU A 58 -23.49 24.48 -9.45
N ALA A 59 -24.73 24.73 -9.89
CA ALA A 59 -25.48 23.78 -10.72
C ALA A 59 -24.84 23.61 -12.09
N ALA A 60 -24.45 24.70 -12.76
CA ALA A 60 -23.76 24.65 -14.06
C ALA A 60 -22.43 23.89 -13.99
N LEU A 61 -21.64 24.14 -12.93
CA LEU A 61 -20.39 23.42 -12.68
C LEU A 61 -20.65 21.93 -12.41
N ALA A 62 -21.69 21.59 -11.65
CA ALA A 62 -22.05 20.20 -11.37
C ALA A 62 -22.55 19.44 -12.60
N ASP A 63 -23.38 20.08 -13.43
CA ASP A 63 -23.88 19.52 -14.69
C ASP A 63 -22.72 19.28 -15.67
N HIS A 64 -21.80 20.24 -15.79
CA HIS A 64 -20.62 20.07 -16.64
C HIS A 64 -19.63 19.03 -16.09
N ALA A 65 -19.46 18.93 -14.77
CA ALA A 65 -18.69 17.85 -14.15
C ALA A 65 -19.25 16.47 -14.54
N ALA A 66 -20.58 16.32 -14.52
CA ALA A 66 -21.27 15.09 -14.90
C ALA A 66 -21.11 14.80 -16.40
N GLU A 67 -21.13 15.82 -17.25
CA GLU A 67 -20.88 15.70 -18.69
C GLU A 67 -19.46 15.18 -18.97
N VAL A 68 -18.44 15.77 -18.33
CA VAL A 68 -17.05 15.35 -18.52
C VAL A 68 -16.83 13.92 -17.98
N ALA A 69 -17.43 13.57 -16.84
CA ALA A 69 -17.41 12.21 -16.33
C ALA A 69 -18.05 11.21 -17.30
N ALA A 70 -19.21 11.56 -17.88
CA ALA A 70 -19.88 10.73 -18.87
C ALA A 70 -19.06 10.60 -20.17
N ALA A 71 -18.39 11.67 -20.61
CA ALA A 71 -17.51 11.63 -21.78
C ALA A 71 -16.31 10.70 -21.56
N LYS A 72 -15.68 10.75 -20.37
CA LYS A 72 -14.60 9.81 -19.99
C LYS A 72 -15.08 8.37 -19.94
N LEU A 73 -16.27 8.12 -19.39
CA LEU A 73 -16.84 6.79 -19.36
C LEU A 73 -17.08 6.28 -20.78
N ARG A 74 -17.67 7.08 -21.67
CA ARG A 74 -17.85 6.72 -23.08
C ARG A 74 -16.51 6.43 -23.76
N ALA A 75 -15.50 7.27 -23.58
CA ALA A 75 -14.17 7.04 -24.13
C ALA A 75 -13.53 5.75 -23.59
N THR A 76 -13.78 5.41 -22.31
CA THR A 76 -13.33 4.15 -21.72
C THR A 76 -14.06 2.95 -22.32
N GLU A 77 -15.37 3.07 -22.54
CA GLU A 77 -16.18 2.02 -23.16
C GLU A 77 -15.84 1.84 -24.64
N GLU A 78 -15.55 2.92 -25.37
CA GLU A 78 -15.06 2.89 -26.74
C GLU A 78 -13.68 2.23 -26.82
N ALA A 79 -12.76 2.58 -25.90
CA ALA A 79 -11.46 1.93 -25.80
C ALA A 79 -11.59 0.43 -25.47
N GLN A 80 -12.48 0.06 -24.54
CA GLN A 80 -12.72 -1.34 -24.16
C GLN A 80 -13.38 -2.11 -25.30
N ALA A 81 -14.28 -1.50 -26.08
CA ALA A 81 -14.83 -2.10 -27.28
C ALA A 81 -13.75 -2.34 -28.36
N HIS A 82 -12.76 -1.45 -28.45
CA HIS A 82 -11.62 -1.62 -29.34
C HIS A 82 -10.62 -2.68 -28.85
N TYR A 83 -10.48 -2.81 -27.53
CA TYR A 83 -9.58 -3.76 -26.86
C TYR A 83 -10.36 -4.67 -25.88
N PRO A 84 -11.18 -5.61 -26.39
CA PRO A 84 -12.13 -6.37 -25.57
C PRO A 84 -11.50 -7.34 -24.57
N PHE A 85 -10.20 -7.62 -24.71
CA PHE A 85 -9.40 -8.44 -23.79
C PHE A 85 -8.85 -7.62 -22.60
N LEU A 86 -9.04 -6.29 -22.60
CA LEU A 86 -8.75 -5.42 -21.47
C LEU A 86 -10.06 -5.12 -20.70
N SER A 87 -9.95 -5.05 -19.38
CA SER A 87 -11.00 -4.51 -18.51
C SER A 87 -11.19 -3.00 -18.76
N LYS A 88 -12.34 -2.44 -18.37
CA LYS A 88 -12.59 -0.99 -18.44
C LYS A 88 -11.59 -0.18 -17.60
N ARG A 89 -10.95 -0.82 -16.62
CA ARG A 89 -9.92 -0.22 -15.76
C ARG A 89 -8.75 -1.19 -15.60
N VAL A 90 -7.56 -0.77 -15.97
CA VAL A 90 -6.33 -1.54 -15.76
C VAL A 90 -5.61 -0.93 -14.57
N ALA A 91 -5.34 -1.74 -13.53
CA ALA A 91 -4.81 -1.26 -12.24
C ALA A 91 -5.56 -0.04 -11.68
N GLY A 92 -6.89 -0.06 -11.72
CA GLY A 92 -7.75 1.05 -11.28
C GLY A 92 -7.81 2.27 -12.23
N VAL A 93 -6.92 2.36 -13.21
CA VAL A 93 -6.88 3.45 -14.20
C VAL A 93 -7.88 3.18 -15.35
N PRO A 94 -8.80 4.11 -15.67
CA PRO A 94 -9.68 3.97 -16.83
C PRO A 94 -8.90 3.89 -18.14
N LEU A 95 -9.33 3.05 -19.08
CA LEU A 95 -8.67 2.95 -20.40
C LEU A 95 -8.58 4.29 -21.14
N SER A 96 -9.54 5.20 -20.93
CA SER A 96 -9.51 6.55 -21.53
C SER A 96 -8.34 7.42 -21.05
N GLU A 97 -7.67 7.04 -19.96
CA GLU A 97 -6.52 7.77 -19.41
C GLU A 97 -5.19 7.10 -19.71
N LEU A 98 -5.20 5.92 -20.36
CA LEU A 98 -3.99 5.23 -20.78
C LEU A 98 -3.56 5.68 -22.19
N PRO A 99 -2.26 5.89 -22.45
CA PRO A 99 -1.76 6.31 -23.75
C PRO A 99 -1.70 5.14 -24.76
N LEU A 100 -2.70 4.27 -24.79
CA LEU A 100 -2.68 3.03 -25.58
C LEU A 100 -2.49 3.27 -27.07
N ALA A 101 -3.09 4.34 -27.61
CA ALA A 101 -2.99 4.69 -29.02
C ALA A 101 -1.63 5.32 -29.39
N GLN A 102 -0.91 5.85 -28.41
CA GLN A 102 0.39 6.50 -28.59
C GLN A 102 1.56 5.54 -28.26
N ASP A 103 1.30 4.49 -27.48
CA ASP A 103 2.33 3.53 -27.10
C ASP A 103 2.74 2.62 -28.28
N GLU A 104 3.96 2.78 -28.76
CA GLU A 104 4.47 2.07 -29.93
C GLU A 104 4.48 0.54 -29.75
N LEU A 105 4.86 0.07 -28.57
CA LEU A 105 4.91 -1.37 -28.25
C LEU A 105 3.50 -1.97 -28.20
N PHE A 106 2.56 -1.30 -27.53
CA PHE A 106 1.17 -1.73 -27.49
C PHE A 106 0.57 -1.77 -28.90
N GLN A 107 0.80 -0.74 -29.73
CA GLN A 107 0.32 -0.71 -31.11
C GLN A 107 0.99 -1.78 -32.00
N ALA A 108 2.27 -2.09 -31.78
CA ALA A 108 2.95 -3.19 -32.47
C ALA A 108 2.33 -4.55 -32.12
N LEU A 109 1.98 -4.78 -30.86
CA LEU A 109 1.29 -5.99 -30.40
C LEU A 109 -0.16 -6.06 -30.94
N VAL A 110 -0.87 -4.92 -31.01
CA VAL A 110 -2.19 -4.84 -31.67
C VAL A 110 -2.08 -5.23 -33.14
N ALA A 111 -1.03 -4.79 -33.84
CA ALA A 111 -0.77 -5.17 -35.23
C ALA A 111 -0.46 -6.67 -35.38
N GLN A 112 0.23 -7.28 -34.42
CA GLN A 112 0.47 -8.74 -34.37
C GLN A 112 -0.81 -9.54 -34.11
N ARG A 113 -1.73 -8.99 -33.29
CA ARG A 113 -3.03 -9.60 -32.98
C ARG A 113 -3.97 -9.61 -34.19
N ALA A 114 -3.95 -8.56 -35.01
CA ALA A 114 -4.88 -8.37 -36.12
C ALA A 114 -4.99 -9.57 -37.11
N PRO A 115 -3.91 -10.19 -37.61
CA PRO A 115 -4.00 -11.36 -38.49
C PRO A 115 -4.54 -12.62 -37.78
N LEU A 116 -4.29 -12.77 -36.47
CA LEU A 116 -4.72 -13.96 -35.70
C LEU A 116 -6.24 -14.03 -35.53
N LEU A 117 -6.92 -12.88 -35.52
CA LEU A 117 -8.38 -12.77 -35.42
C LEU A 117 -9.15 -13.31 -36.63
N ARG A 118 -8.47 -13.62 -37.74
CA ARG A 118 -9.13 -14.20 -38.92
C ARG A 118 -9.59 -15.64 -38.67
N GLU A 119 -8.84 -16.38 -37.87
CA GLU A 119 -9.11 -17.78 -37.51
C GLU A 119 -8.91 -17.97 -36.00
N PRO A 120 -9.80 -17.43 -35.15
CA PRO A 120 -9.58 -17.34 -33.71
C PRO A 120 -9.53 -18.71 -33.02
N GLU A 121 -10.28 -19.70 -33.51
CA GLU A 121 -10.26 -21.06 -32.97
C GLU A 121 -8.94 -21.78 -33.27
N ALA A 122 -8.41 -21.64 -34.50
CA ALA A 122 -7.14 -22.24 -34.89
C ALA A 122 -5.94 -21.52 -34.23
N ASN A 123 -6.07 -20.23 -33.95
CA ASN A 123 -5.03 -19.39 -33.35
C ASN A 123 -5.22 -19.16 -31.84
N ALA A 124 -6.02 -19.98 -31.15
CA ALA A 124 -6.39 -19.73 -29.75
C ALA A 124 -5.17 -19.52 -28.82
N GLN A 125 -4.13 -20.34 -28.96
CA GLN A 125 -2.91 -20.23 -28.15
C GLN A 125 -2.07 -18.98 -28.49
N PRO A 126 -1.70 -18.72 -29.77
CA PRO A 126 -1.06 -17.46 -30.15
C PRO A 126 -1.86 -16.21 -29.79
N LEU A 127 -3.19 -16.25 -29.93
CA LEU A 127 -4.07 -15.12 -29.62
C LEU A 127 -4.04 -14.82 -28.12
N ARG A 128 -4.17 -15.86 -27.26
CA ARG A 128 -4.05 -15.72 -25.80
C ARG A 128 -2.69 -15.13 -25.42
N ALA A 129 -1.60 -15.64 -25.98
CA ALA A 129 -0.25 -15.15 -25.69
C ALA A 129 -0.06 -13.67 -26.06
N VAL A 130 -0.54 -13.22 -27.22
CA VAL A 130 -0.47 -11.81 -27.62
C VAL A 130 -1.41 -10.94 -26.77
N GLU A 131 -2.58 -11.43 -26.38
CA GLU A 131 -3.49 -10.73 -25.47
C GLU A 131 -2.94 -10.61 -24.05
N ASP A 132 -2.22 -11.61 -23.56
CA ASP A 132 -1.47 -11.55 -22.30
C ASP A 132 -0.37 -10.48 -22.35
N GLN A 133 0.38 -10.42 -23.46
CA GLN A 133 1.38 -9.35 -23.65
C GLN A 133 0.75 -7.96 -23.70
N LEU A 134 -0.42 -7.82 -24.34
CA LEU A 134 -1.16 -6.55 -24.38
C LEU A 134 -1.71 -6.17 -22.99
N ARG A 135 -2.25 -7.13 -22.22
CA ARG A 135 -2.64 -6.93 -20.82
C ARG A 135 -1.47 -6.46 -19.98
N ASN A 136 -0.32 -7.14 -20.09
CA ASN A 136 0.90 -6.78 -19.38
C ASN A 136 1.39 -5.38 -19.74
N ARG A 137 1.41 -5.02 -21.04
CA ARG A 137 1.81 -3.68 -21.45
C ARG A 137 0.83 -2.61 -20.95
N ALA A 138 -0.48 -2.86 -20.99
CA ALA A 138 -1.47 -1.95 -20.42
C ALA A 138 -1.29 -1.78 -18.90
N ALA A 139 -0.96 -2.85 -18.17
CA ALA A 139 -0.66 -2.80 -16.75
C ALA A 139 0.58 -1.96 -16.45
N VAL A 140 1.65 -2.10 -17.25
CA VAL A 140 2.84 -1.25 -17.15
C VAL A 140 2.50 0.23 -17.39
N LEU A 141 1.67 0.53 -18.39
CA LEU A 141 1.23 1.91 -18.67
C LEU A 141 0.35 2.48 -17.56
N ALA A 142 -0.48 1.65 -16.93
CA ALA A 142 -1.31 2.05 -15.80
C ALA A 142 -0.47 2.33 -14.55
N ASP A 143 0.49 1.46 -14.23
CA ASP A 143 1.46 1.63 -13.14
C ASP A 143 2.29 2.91 -13.34
N ALA A 144 2.80 3.14 -14.55
CA ALA A 144 3.54 4.35 -14.89
C ALA A 144 2.69 5.61 -14.71
N LYS A 145 1.43 5.59 -15.15
CA LYS A 145 0.51 6.71 -14.97
C LYS A 145 0.21 6.96 -13.49
N GLU A 146 -0.10 5.92 -12.72
CA GLU A 146 -0.40 6.07 -11.30
C GLU A 146 0.77 6.69 -10.54
N LYS A 147 2.00 6.24 -10.83
CA LYS A 147 3.23 6.82 -10.28
C LYS A 147 3.43 8.27 -10.70
N LEU A 148 3.21 8.57 -11.96
CA LEU A 148 3.32 9.93 -12.48
C LEU A 148 2.31 10.85 -11.78
N ASP A 149 1.06 10.41 -11.62
CA ASP A 149 0.02 11.15 -10.90
C ASP A 149 0.40 11.36 -9.41
N ALA A 150 1.04 10.36 -8.77
CA ALA A 150 1.53 10.46 -7.39
C ALA A 150 2.69 11.45 -7.23
N ILE A 151 3.68 11.41 -8.13
CA ILE A 151 4.79 12.37 -8.15
C ILE A 151 4.26 13.78 -8.36
N HIS A 152 3.39 13.97 -9.35
CA HIS A 152 2.76 15.27 -9.62
C HIS A 152 1.97 15.83 -8.43
N ALA A 153 1.32 14.96 -7.65
CA ALA A 153 0.64 15.35 -6.43
C ALA A 153 1.66 15.79 -5.37
N ALA A 154 2.70 14.98 -5.13
CA ALA A 154 3.77 15.27 -4.19
C ALA A 154 4.50 16.59 -4.51
N ASP A 155 4.85 16.85 -5.78
CA ASP A 155 5.49 18.11 -6.21
C ASP A 155 4.60 19.32 -5.90
N SER A 156 3.29 19.18 -6.15
CA SER A 156 2.34 20.26 -5.89
C SER A 156 2.17 20.50 -4.38
N ASP A 157 2.21 19.42 -3.59
CA ASP A 157 2.14 19.47 -2.14
C ASP A 157 3.43 20.02 -1.52
N GLU A 158 4.60 19.75 -2.09
CA GLU A 158 5.87 20.36 -1.71
C GLU A 158 5.83 21.87 -1.93
N VAL A 159 5.37 22.32 -3.10
CA VAL A 159 5.17 23.76 -3.37
C VAL A 159 4.18 24.35 -2.37
N ARG A 160 3.10 23.64 -2.03
CA ARG A 160 2.12 24.08 -1.02
C ARG A 160 2.73 24.15 0.39
N ALA A 161 3.57 23.19 0.78
CA ALA A 161 4.21 23.17 2.10
C ALA A 161 5.11 24.40 2.32
N HIS A 162 5.79 24.85 1.26
CA HIS A 162 6.58 26.09 1.27
C HIS A 162 5.73 27.38 1.18
N ASN A 163 4.44 27.24 0.86
CA ASN A 163 3.49 28.34 0.65
C ASN A 163 2.16 28.06 1.38
N PRO A 164 2.15 27.99 2.73
CA PRO A 164 1.00 27.54 3.53
C PRO A 164 -0.24 28.46 3.45
N PHE A 165 -0.10 29.65 2.86
CA PHE A 165 -1.19 30.59 2.59
C PHE A 165 -1.92 30.30 1.26
N LEU A 166 -1.44 29.33 0.46
CA LEU A 166 -2.14 28.80 -0.70
C LEU A 166 -3.05 27.64 -0.25
N PRO A 167 -4.38 27.77 -0.37
CA PRO A 167 -5.32 26.82 0.26
C PRO A 167 -5.46 25.48 -0.48
N HIS A 168 -5.03 25.40 -1.75
CA HIS A 168 -5.24 24.25 -2.61
C HIS A 168 -3.96 23.89 -3.38
N SER A 169 -3.86 22.67 -3.91
CA SER A 169 -2.76 22.21 -4.76
C SER A 169 -2.80 22.75 -6.20
N ASP A 170 -3.72 23.68 -6.46
CA ASP A 170 -3.86 24.41 -7.71
C ASP A 170 -4.28 25.87 -7.47
N VAL A 171 -3.97 26.73 -8.43
CA VAL A 171 -4.50 28.10 -8.52
C VAL A 171 -5.20 28.25 -9.86
N ARG A 172 -6.49 28.62 -9.82
CA ARG A 172 -7.34 28.77 -11.02
C ARG A 172 -7.36 27.52 -11.93
N GLY A 173 -7.20 26.32 -11.36
CA GLY A 173 -7.13 25.05 -12.10
C GLY A 173 -5.76 24.72 -12.69
N VAL A 174 -4.72 25.53 -12.42
CA VAL A 174 -3.32 25.24 -12.78
C VAL A 174 -2.61 24.64 -11.56
N PRO A 175 -2.03 23.42 -11.65
CA PRO A 175 -1.31 22.81 -10.55
C PRO A 175 -0.15 23.68 -10.06
N LEU A 176 0.10 23.70 -8.75
CA LEU A 176 1.15 24.55 -8.17
C LEU A 176 2.54 24.27 -8.76
N ARG A 177 2.86 23.01 -9.06
CA ARG A 177 4.13 22.62 -9.72
C ARG A 177 4.34 23.29 -11.08
N GLU A 178 3.27 23.67 -11.78
CA GLU A 178 3.34 24.27 -13.13
C GLU A 178 3.41 25.81 -13.12
N LEU A 179 3.21 26.45 -11.96
CA LEU A 179 3.20 27.91 -11.83
C LEU A 179 4.60 28.53 -11.88
N GLY A 180 5.62 27.77 -11.51
CA GLY A 180 7.00 28.25 -11.47
C GLY A 180 7.23 29.37 -10.45
N LEU A 181 6.63 29.25 -9.26
CA LEU A 181 6.68 30.30 -8.23
C LEU A 181 8.11 30.68 -7.81
N SER A 182 9.03 29.72 -7.82
CA SER A 182 10.44 29.95 -7.48
C SER A 182 11.25 30.62 -8.62
N GLN A 183 10.72 30.62 -9.84
CA GLN A 183 11.33 31.32 -10.99
C GLN A 183 10.77 32.73 -11.19
N ASP A 184 9.64 33.08 -10.55
CA ASP A 184 9.07 34.42 -10.62
C ASP A 184 9.75 35.37 -9.64
N ALA A 185 10.50 36.35 -10.17
CA ALA A 185 11.26 37.28 -9.36
C ALA A 185 10.40 38.07 -8.37
N GLU A 186 9.21 38.52 -8.79
CA GLU A 186 8.31 39.29 -7.93
C GLU A 186 7.73 38.42 -6.79
N TYR A 187 7.36 37.19 -7.09
CA TYR A 187 6.92 36.22 -6.07
C TYR A 187 8.04 35.94 -5.05
N VAL A 188 9.26 35.70 -5.53
CA VAL A 188 10.43 35.45 -4.68
C VAL A 188 10.72 36.64 -3.77
N ASP A 189 10.68 37.87 -4.29
CA ASP A 189 10.90 39.09 -3.50
C ASP A 189 9.87 39.22 -2.38
N LYS A 190 8.58 39.05 -2.68
CA LYS A 190 7.52 39.09 -1.66
C LYS A 190 7.63 37.93 -0.66
N TRP A 191 8.11 36.78 -1.10
CA TRP A 191 8.30 35.62 -0.23
C TRP A 191 9.46 35.86 0.76
N LEU A 192 10.55 36.51 0.30
CA LEU A 192 11.64 36.96 1.17
C LEU A 192 11.15 38.02 2.18
N ASP A 193 10.30 38.95 1.76
CA ASP A 193 9.67 39.91 2.68
C ASP A 193 8.80 39.22 3.73
N ARG A 194 8.03 38.19 3.35
CA ARG A 194 7.30 37.35 4.29
C ARG A 194 8.24 36.67 5.29
N LEU A 195 9.35 36.10 4.84
CA LEU A 195 10.33 35.48 5.76
C LEU A 195 10.86 36.47 6.80
N ARG A 196 11.19 37.71 6.39
CA ARG A 196 11.63 38.77 7.32
C ARG A 196 10.53 39.10 8.34
N LEU A 197 9.28 39.23 7.89
CA LEU A 197 8.15 39.52 8.78
C LEU A 197 7.86 38.39 9.77
N MET A 198 8.13 37.15 9.38
CA MET A 198 7.96 35.95 10.22
C MET A 198 8.97 35.85 11.37
N GLU A 199 10.00 36.72 11.44
CA GLU A 199 10.89 36.82 12.60
C GLU A 199 10.13 37.24 13.88
N HIS A 200 9.09 38.05 13.73
CA HIS A 200 8.23 38.54 14.82
C HIS A 200 6.73 38.41 14.46
N PRO A 201 6.18 37.19 14.45
CA PRO A 201 4.87 36.92 13.83
C PRO A 201 3.68 37.50 14.60
N GLU A 202 3.79 37.69 15.91
CA GLU A 202 2.73 38.30 16.72
C GLU A 202 2.59 39.81 16.46
N GLU A 203 3.72 40.50 16.29
CA GLU A 203 3.78 41.94 16.03
C GLU A 203 3.45 42.26 14.57
N ASN A 204 3.93 41.42 13.65
CA ASN A 204 3.79 41.64 12.21
C ASN A 204 2.52 41.03 11.60
N ARG A 205 1.60 40.49 12.40
CA ARG A 205 0.38 39.80 11.92
C ARG A 205 -0.36 40.53 10.76
N PRO A 206 -0.68 41.84 10.83
CA PRO A 206 -1.35 42.52 9.71
C PRO A 206 -0.46 42.65 8.46
N ALA A 207 0.85 42.83 8.62
CA ALA A 207 1.80 42.91 7.52
C ALA A 207 2.01 41.53 6.85
N ILE A 208 2.05 40.46 7.66
CA ILE A 208 2.10 39.07 7.19
C ILE A 208 0.84 38.75 6.36
N GLN A 209 -0.35 39.13 6.86
CA GLN A 209 -1.59 38.93 6.09
C GLN A 209 -1.60 39.70 4.77
N ALA A 210 -1.05 40.91 4.75
CA ALA A 210 -0.94 41.73 3.53
C ALA A 210 0.03 41.10 2.51
N VAL A 211 1.23 40.67 2.93
CA VAL A 211 2.19 40.05 2.02
C VAL A 211 1.73 38.68 1.53
N GLU A 212 1.08 37.87 2.38
CA GLU A 212 0.46 36.61 1.98
C GLU A 212 -0.72 36.83 1.01
N GLY A 213 -1.46 37.94 1.16
CA GLY A 213 -2.44 38.38 0.17
C GLY A 213 -1.80 38.69 -1.18
N ALA A 214 -0.75 39.49 -1.20
CA ALA A 214 -0.04 39.85 -2.42
C ALA A 214 0.63 38.63 -3.10
N LEU A 215 1.11 37.66 -2.32
CA LEU A 215 1.63 36.39 -2.83
C LEU A 215 0.52 35.55 -3.48
N ARG A 216 -0.66 35.45 -2.87
CA ARG A 216 -1.83 34.79 -3.50
C ARG A 216 -2.22 35.46 -4.81
N ASP A 217 -2.26 36.79 -4.83
CA ASP A 217 -2.63 37.57 -6.02
C ASP A 217 -1.62 37.35 -7.16
N ARG A 218 -0.31 37.32 -6.85
CA ARG A 218 0.74 37.03 -7.84
C ARG A 218 0.67 35.61 -8.38
N ALA A 219 0.46 34.60 -7.51
CA ALA A 219 0.26 33.22 -7.96
C ALA A 219 -0.97 33.09 -8.87
N GLU A 220 -2.02 33.87 -8.60
CA GLU A 220 -3.22 33.91 -9.43
C GLU A 220 -2.98 34.57 -10.80
N GLU A 221 -2.16 35.62 -10.86
CA GLU A 221 -1.72 36.25 -12.10
C GLU A 221 -0.91 35.26 -12.96
N LEU A 222 0.08 34.59 -12.36
CA LEU A 222 0.87 33.56 -13.04
C LEU A 222 -0.01 32.44 -13.59
N ALA A 223 -1.00 31.99 -12.81
CA ALA A 223 -1.97 31.00 -13.28
C ALA A 223 -2.74 31.53 -14.51
N ARG A 224 -3.29 32.75 -14.46
CA ARG A 224 -4.03 33.33 -15.60
C ARG A 224 -3.16 33.44 -16.85
N ASP A 225 -1.89 33.81 -16.71
CA ASP A 225 -0.98 33.94 -17.85
C ASP A 225 -0.67 32.58 -18.49
N LYS A 226 -0.46 31.54 -17.68
CA LYS A 226 -0.35 30.16 -18.17
C LYS A 226 -1.60 29.71 -18.93
N LEU A 227 -2.78 30.06 -18.42
CA LEU A 227 -4.05 29.74 -19.07
C LEU A 227 -4.25 30.49 -20.38
N ARG A 228 -3.91 31.78 -20.42
CA ARG A 228 -3.97 32.57 -21.66
C ARG A 228 -3.04 31.98 -22.73
N ALA A 229 -1.82 31.61 -22.35
CA ALA A 229 -0.87 30.99 -23.27
C ALA A 229 -1.39 29.65 -23.83
N GLU A 230 -2.02 28.83 -22.99
CA GLU A 230 -2.68 27.59 -23.42
C GLU A 230 -3.83 27.87 -24.41
N ASP A 231 -4.73 28.79 -24.06
CA ASP A 231 -5.91 29.10 -24.86
C ASP A 231 -5.52 29.73 -26.21
N GLU A 232 -4.48 30.57 -26.24
CA GLU A 232 -3.92 31.12 -27.48
C GLU A 232 -3.31 30.03 -28.39
N LEU A 233 -2.66 29.02 -27.80
CA LEU A 233 -2.07 27.91 -28.55
C LEU A 233 -3.16 27.03 -29.15
N LEU A 234 -4.18 26.67 -28.36
CA LEU A 234 -5.32 25.89 -28.83
C LEU A 234 -6.16 26.65 -29.87
N ALA A 235 -6.28 27.97 -29.75
CA ALA A 235 -6.96 28.80 -30.75
C ALA A 235 -6.20 28.82 -32.09
N LYS A 236 -4.87 28.84 -32.07
CA LYS A 236 -4.02 28.76 -33.27
C LYS A 236 -4.02 27.34 -33.87
N HIS A 237 -4.11 26.32 -33.03
CA HIS A 237 -3.99 24.92 -33.43
C HIS A 237 -5.15 24.07 -32.85
N PRO A 238 -6.39 24.22 -33.35
CA PRO A 238 -7.58 23.59 -32.75
C PRO A 238 -7.63 22.06 -32.90
N PHE A 239 -6.81 21.48 -33.78
CA PHE A 239 -6.66 20.03 -33.94
C PHE A 239 -5.67 19.42 -32.95
N VAL A 240 -4.90 20.25 -32.23
CA VAL A 240 -4.00 19.80 -31.17
C VAL A 240 -4.76 19.71 -29.86
N ALA A 241 -4.69 18.55 -29.22
CA ALA A 241 -5.26 18.28 -27.91
C ALA A 241 -4.15 17.90 -26.93
N ARG A 242 -4.27 18.39 -25.69
CA ARG A 242 -3.39 17.98 -24.60
C ARG A 242 -3.62 16.50 -24.27
N PRO A 243 -2.56 15.66 -24.25
CA PRO A 243 -2.67 14.27 -23.83
C PRO A 243 -3.24 14.13 -22.42
N PRO A 244 -4.01 13.07 -22.12
CA PRO A 244 -4.50 12.81 -20.77
C PRO A 244 -3.35 12.75 -19.75
N GLY A 245 -3.47 13.47 -18.63
CA GLY A 245 -2.48 13.46 -17.55
C GLY A 245 -1.29 14.43 -17.74
N ALA A 246 -1.03 14.89 -18.96
CA ALA A 246 0.11 15.78 -19.25
C ALA A 246 -0.06 17.20 -18.66
N PRO A 247 1.05 17.93 -18.41
CA PRO A 247 1.05 19.37 -18.11
C PRO A 247 0.41 20.22 -19.22
N LEU A 248 0.17 21.51 -18.95
CA LEU A 248 -0.24 22.46 -19.99
C LEU A 248 0.74 22.42 -21.19
N LEU A 249 0.26 22.61 -22.41
CA LEU A 249 1.09 22.59 -23.63
C LEU A 249 2.20 23.64 -23.56
N ALA A 250 1.92 24.79 -22.93
CA ALA A 250 2.94 25.80 -22.63
C ALA A 250 4.01 25.30 -21.65
N SER A 251 3.62 24.54 -20.61
CA SER A 251 4.53 23.96 -19.62
C SER A 251 5.35 22.79 -20.20
N LEU A 252 4.77 22.02 -21.11
CA LEU A 252 5.44 20.97 -21.90
C LEU A 252 6.48 21.51 -22.90
N GLY A 253 6.61 22.84 -23.03
CA GLY A 253 7.53 23.45 -23.97
C GLY A 253 7.10 23.37 -25.44
N VAL A 254 5.83 23.09 -25.74
CA VAL A 254 5.32 23.04 -27.13
C VAL A 254 5.60 24.34 -27.92
N PRO A 255 5.45 25.57 -27.35
CA PRO A 255 5.78 26.80 -28.08
C PRO A 255 7.26 26.93 -28.43
N VAL A 256 8.13 26.27 -27.66
CA VAL A 256 9.59 26.33 -27.83
C VAL A 256 10.17 25.15 -28.61
N ASP A 257 9.38 24.10 -28.85
CA ASP A 257 9.78 22.93 -29.61
C ASP A 257 9.98 23.25 -31.10
N GLU A 258 11.19 23.01 -31.58
CA GLU A 258 11.59 23.40 -32.93
C GLU A 258 10.86 22.56 -34.01
N GLN A 259 10.62 21.28 -33.75
CA GLN A 259 9.90 20.42 -34.70
C GLN A 259 8.43 20.84 -34.80
N PHE A 260 7.78 21.15 -33.68
CA PHE A 260 6.41 21.67 -33.67
C PHE A 260 6.30 22.98 -34.45
N ARG A 261 7.26 23.91 -34.30
CA ARG A 261 7.27 25.16 -35.08
C ARG A 261 7.41 24.92 -36.58
N GLN A 262 8.27 24.00 -37.00
CA GLN A 262 8.43 23.64 -38.41
C GLN A 262 7.13 23.07 -38.99
N MET A 263 6.51 22.12 -38.30
CA MET A 263 5.21 21.56 -38.72
C MET A 263 4.09 22.61 -38.70
N ALA A 264 4.09 23.54 -37.76
CA ALA A 264 3.14 24.65 -37.73
C ALA A 264 3.30 25.61 -38.93
N GLN A 265 4.54 25.85 -39.38
CA GLN A 265 4.81 26.63 -40.60
C GLN A 265 4.36 25.89 -41.85
N GLU A 266 4.62 24.58 -41.94
CA GLU A 266 4.14 23.73 -43.04
C GLU A 266 2.61 23.69 -43.08
N HIS A 267 1.95 23.54 -41.93
CA HIS A 267 0.49 23.59 -41.82
C HIS A 267 -0.06 24.92 -42.32
N ALA A 268 0.53 26.05 -41.89
CA ALA A 268 0.12 27.37 -42.35
C ALA A 268 0.27 27.54 -43.87
N ALA A 269 1.37 27.05 -44.46
CA ALA A 269 1.58 27.10 -45.92
C ALA A 269 0.57 26.22 -46.69
N LEU A 270 0.25 25.03 -46.17
CA LEU A 270 -0.73 24.14 -46.79
C LEU A 270 -2.17 24.65 -46.66
N ALA A 271 -2.46 25.38 -45.57
CA ALA A 271 -3.78 25.93 -45.25
C ALA A 271 -4.24 27.06 -46.20
N GLU A 272 -3.33 27.63 -47.00
CA GLU A 272 -3.66 28.60 -48.06
C GLU A 272 -4.52 27.97 -49.18
N GLU A 273 -4.35 26.68 -49.47
CA GLU A 273 -5.14 25.92 -50.46
C GLU A 273 -5.77 24.65 -49.84
N PRO A 274 -6.73 24.79 -48.90
CA PRO A 274 -7.12 23.69 -48.00
C PRO A 274 -7.88 22.55 -48.71
N VAL A 275 -8.58 22.85 -49.81
CA VAL A 275 -9.28 21.83 -50.60
C VAL A 275 -8.29 20.96 -51.39
N ARG A 276 -7.24 21.59 -51.95
CA ARG A 276 -6.21 20.89 -52.73
C ARG A 276 -5.26 20.11 -51.82
N ASN A 277 -4.97 20.66 -50.64
CA ASN A 277 -4.02 20.12 -49.69
C ASN A 277 -4.67 19.31 -48.55
N ALA A 278 -5.90 18.81 -48.74
CA ALA A 278 -6.67 18.18 -47.66
C ALA A 278 -5.96 16.97 -47.01
N GLU A 279 -5.37 16.07 -47.80
CA GLU A 279 -4.62 14.92 -47.27
C GLU A 279 -3.27 15.32 -46.63
N PRO A 280 -2.43 16.17 -47.26
CA PRO A 280 -1.25 16.74 -46.61
C PRO A 280 -1.56 17.47 -45.29
N LEU A 281 -2.65 18.25 -45.23
CA LEU A 281 -3.08 18.94 -44.02
C LEU A 281 -3.38 17.96 -42.89
N ARG A 282 -4.20 16.92 -43.16
CA ARG A 282 -4.48 15.87 -42.16
C ARG A 282 -3.22 15.15 -41.69
N ALA A 283 -2.27 14.91 -42.60
CA ALA A 283 -1.00 14.27 -42.26
C ALA A 283 -0.16 15.15 -41.31
N VAL A 284 -0.04 16.45 -41.61
CA VAL A 284 0.68 17.41 -40.75
C VAL A 284 -0.04 17.61 -39.41
N GLU A 285 -1.37 17.72 -39.39
CA GLU A 285 -2.16 17.82 -38.16
C GLU A 285 -1.95 16.59 -37.26
N LYS A 286 -1.95 15.39 -37.85
CA LYS A 286 -1.65 14.14 -37.13
C LYS A 286 -0.20 14.13 -36.62
N ALA A 287 0.76 14.61 -37.40
CA ALA A 287 2.17 14.69 -37.00
C ALA A 287 2.38 15.68 -35.85
N MET A 288 1.72 16.84 -35.87
CA MET A 288 1.74 17.82 -34.78
C MET A 288 1.16 17.22 -33.49
N GLN A 289 0.01 16.53 -33.57
CA GLN A 289 -0.56 15.83 -32.40
C GLN A 289 0.37 14.73 -31.88
N ALA A 290 1.02 13.97 -32.77
CA ALA A 290 1.98 12.95 -32.39
C ALA A 290 3.22 13.54 -31.70
N ARG A 291 3.71 14.71 -32.17
CA ARG A 291 4.82 15.41 -31.53
C ARG A 291 4.48 15.88 -30.12
N VAL A 292 3.28 16.43 -29.92
CA VAL A 292 2.81 16.81 -28.57
C VAL A 292 2.71 15.58 -27.65
N ALA A 293 2.22 14.44 -28.17
CA ALA A 293 2.21 13.19 -27.40
C ALA A 293 3.63 12.71 -27.05
N ALA A 294 4.58 12.81 -27.98
CA ALA A 294 5.98 12.45 -27.73
C ALA A 294 6.64 13.36 -26.68
N LEU A 295 6.36 14.66 -26.71
CA LEU A 295 6.83 15.60 -25.68
C LEU A 295 6.26 15.25 -24.30
N ALA A 296 4.96 14.92 -24.23
CA ALA A 296 4.34 14.48 -22.98
C ALA A 296 4.90 13.15 -22.47
N ALA A 297 5.23 12.21 -23.37
CA ALA A 297 5.87 10.95 -23.00
C ALA A 297 7.31 11.16 -22.47
N ALA A 298 8.08 12.05 -23.10
CA ALA A 298 9.44 12.38 -22.66
C ALA A 298 9.44 13.08 -21.28
N ASP A 299 8.50 14.01 -21.06
CA ASP A 299 8.28 14.67 -19.77
C ASP A 299 7.88 13.65 -18.67
N ALA A 300 6.98 12.73 -18.99
CA ALA A 300 6.61 11.64 -18.09
C ALA A 300 7.79 10.70 -17.76
N GLU A 301 8.58 10.31 -18.76
CA GLU A 301 9.79 9.49 -18.55
C GLU A 301 10.80 10.23 -17.67
N GLU A 302 11.05 11.51 -17.95
CA GLU A 302 11.95 12.33 -17.13
C GLU A 302 11.47 12.45 -15.67
N THR A 303 10.17 12.61 -15.47
CA THR A 303 9.54 12.67 -14.13
C THR A 303 9.63 11.32 -13.41
N LEU A 304 9.53 10.21 -14.12
CA LEU A 304 9.60 8.86 -13.55
C LEU A 304 11.03 8.37 -13.27
N LYS A 305 12.06 8.93 -13.93
CA LYS A 305 13.48 8.52 -13.75
C LYS A 305 13.92 8.40 -12.28
N PRO A 306 13.63 9.35 -11.37
CA PRO A 306 14.02 9.22 -9.97
C PRO A 306 13.33 8.04 -9.27
N ALA A 307 12.07 7.77 -9.59
CA ALA A 307 11.33 6.64 -9.03
C ALA A 307 11.82 5.30 -9.60
N GLU A 308 12.18 5.26 -10.89
CA GLU A 308 12.82 4.10 -11.51
C GLU A 308 14.20 3.82 -10.91
N ALA A 309 15.01 4.86 -10.69
CA ALA A 309 16.30 4.77 -9.99
C ALA A 309 16.12 4.23 -8.56
N ALA A 310 15.09 4.68 -7.84
CA ALA A 310 14.76 4.15 -6.51
C ALA A 310 14.37 2.65 -6.57
N ARG A 311 13.66 2.19 -7.61
CA ARG A 311 13.33 0.77 -7.79
C ARG A 311 14.55 -0.09 -8.12
N VAL A 312 15.44 0.41 -8.98
CA VAL A 312 16.73 -0.23 -9.24
C VAL A 312 17.51 -0.33 -7.94
N LEU A 313 17.45 0.71 -7.11
CA LEU A 313 18.15 0.73 -5.84
C LEU A 313 17.60 -0.26 -4.81
N VAL A 314 16.28 -0.38 -4.70
CA VAL A 314 15.63 -1.42 -3.89
C VAL A 314 16.00 -2.82 -4.41
N ARG A 315 16.15 -3.00 -5.73
CA ARG A 315 16.58 -4.25 -6.34
C ARG A 315 18.05 -4.58 -6.06
N GLU A 316 18.94 -3.58 -6.03
CA GLU A 316 20.36 -3.76 -5.74
C GLU A 316 20.64 -3.96 -4.24
N HIS A 317 19.72 -3.49 -3.38
CA HIS A 317 19.85 -3.55 -1.92
C HIS A 317 18.61 -4.21 -1.28
N LEU A 318 18.26 -5.41 -1.74
CA LEU A 318 17.09 -6.19 -1.26
C LEU A 318 17.11 -6.48 0.26
N MET A 319 18.28 -6.45 0.89
CA MET A 319 18.43 -6.61 2.34
C MET A 319 17.99 -5.36 3.12
N CYS A 320 17.81 -4.22 2.44
CA CYS A 320 17.40 -2.92 3.00
C CYS A 320 15.93 -2.58 2.68
N VAL A 321 15.12 -3.59 2.36
CA VAL A 321 13.67 -3.47 2.10
C VAL A 321 12.93 -3.22 3.42
N PRO A 322 11.86 -2.40 3.48
CA PRO A 322 11.09 -1.82 2.36
C PRO A 322 11.68 -0.56 1.72
N TYR A 323 12.61 0.12 2.38
CA TYR A 323 12.93 1.50 2.03
C TYR A 323 14.43 1.74 1.87
N VAL A 324 14.86 1.82 0.62
CA VAL A 324 16.21 2.27 0.27
C VAL A 324 16.11 3.71 -0.22
N HIS A 325 16.39 4.67 0.67
CA HIS A 325 16.37 6.09 0.32
C HIS A 325 17.35 6.37 -0.83
N PRO A 326 17.05 7.26 -1.79
CA PRO A 326 17.99 7.67 -2.86
C PRO A 326 19.33 8.27 -2.39
N ASP A 327 19.49 8.48 -1.08
CA ASP A 327 20.70 9.00 -0.45
C ASP A 327 21.54 7.88 0.19
N VAL A 328 20.98 6.67 0.36
CA VAL A 328 21.71 5.48 0.82
C VAL A 328 22.96 5.18 -0.03
N PRO A 329 22.92 5.26 -1.38
CA PRO A 329 24.08 4.95 -2.21
C PRO A 329 25.13 6.07 -2.17
N LYS A 330 24.72 7.25 -1.70
CA LYS A 330 25.60 8.41 -1.50
C LYS A 330 26.21 8.43 -0.10
N ASP A 331 25.72 7.56 0.80
CA ASP A 331 26.22 7.47 2.16
C ASP A 331 27.54 6.71 2.17
N ALA A 332 28.58 7.36 2.69
CA ALA A 332 29.92 6.80 2.72
C ALA A 332 30.00 5.52 3.58
N ILE A 333 29.29 5.51 4.71
CA ILE A 333 29.27 4.35 5.62
C ILE A 333 28.57 3.16 4.95
N PHE A 334 27.43 3.40 4.29
CA PHE A 334 26.74 2.37 3.54
C PHE A 334 27.58 1.82 2.39
N SER A 335 28.31 2.68 1.67
CA SER A 335 29.22 2.28 0.60
C SER A 335 30.36 1.39 1.13
N GLU A 336 30.96 1.77 2.26
CA GLU A 336 32.00 0.95 2.92
C GLU A 336 31.45 -0.41 3.38
N LEU A 337 30.21 -0.45 3.88
CA LEU A 337 29.55 -1.70 4.26
C LEU A 337 29.24 -2.58 3.04
N ALA A 338 28.83 -1.99 1.91
CA ALA A 338 28.63 -2.70 0.66
C ALA A 338 29.95 -3.33 0.14
N GLU A 339 31.05 -2.58 0.17
CA GLU A 339 32.38 -3.12 -0.20
C GLU A 339 32.83 -4.26 0.74
N LYS A 340 32.57 -4.13 2.04
CA LYS A 340 32.82 -5.22 3.01
C LYS A 340 31.96 -6.45 2.70
N ARG A 341 30.68 -6.26 2.37
CA ARG A 341 29.77 -7.33 1.96
C ARG A 341 30.35 -8.06 0.75
N ASP A 342 30.73 -7.32 -0.29
CA ASP A 342 31.29 -7.88 -1.53
C ASP A 342 32.60 -8.64 -1.29
N ALA A 343 33.46 -8.14 -0.40
CA ALA A 343 34.66 -8.86 0.01
C ALA A 343 34.34 -10.16 0.75
N LEU A 344 33.31 -10.15 1.62
CA LEU A 344 32.88 -11.33 2.36
C LEU A 344 32.20 -12.39 1.47
N LEU A 345 31.62 -11.98 0.33
CA LEU A 345 31.06 -12.89 -0.67
C LEU A 345 32.11 -13.81 -1.34
N SER A 346 33.41 -13.53 -1.17
CA SER A 346 34.49 -14.34 -1.74
C SER A 346 34.72 -15.71 -1.08
N ASP A 347 34.36 -15.88 0.19
CA ASP A 347 34.52 -17.13 0.97
C ASP A 347 33.31 -17.34 1.89
N LEU A 348 32.23 -17.84 1.29
CA LEU A 348 30.90 -17.90 1.90
C LEU A 348 30.82 -18.86 3.11
N GLU A 349 31.56 -19.96 3.08
CA GLU A 349 31.56 -20.95 4.16
C GLU A 349 32.11 -20.36 5.46
N ARG A 350 33.18 -19.57 5.35
CA ARG A 350 33.84 -18.97 6.52
C ARG A 350 33.19 -17.65 6.94
N ASN A 351 32.56 -16.95 6.01
CA ASN A 351 32.05 -15.60 6.22
C ASN A 351 30.54 -15.51 6.49
N ALA A 352 29.82 -16.63 6.62
CA ALA A 352 28.35 -16.60 6.80
C ALA A 352 27.85 -15.78 8.00
N ALA A 353 28.59 -15.76 9.12
CA ALA A 353 28.24 -14.92 10.28
C ALA A 353 28.69 -13.45 10.12
N PRO A 354 29.93 -13.15 9.71
CA PRO A 354 30.33 -11.79 9.34
C PRO A 354 29.45 -11.14 8.27
N LEU A 355 29.02 -11.91 7.26
CA LEU A 355 28.18 -11.44 6.17
C LEU A 355 26.80 -11.03 6.69
N ARG A 356 26.18 -11.84 7.57
CA ARG A 356 24.92 -11.49 8.23
C ARG A 356 25.04 -10.21 9.06
N ALA A 357 26.11 -10.07 9.84
CA ALA A 357 26.34 -8.86 10.65
C ALA A 357 26.49 -7.61 9.77
N VAL A 358 27.22 -7.71 8.64
CA VAL A 358 27.35 -6.60 7.69
C VAL A 358 26.00 -6.29 7.01
N GLU A 359 25.22 -7.30 6.62
CA GLU A 359 23.87 -7.11 6.04
C GLU A 359 22.91 -6.41 7.04
N GLU A 360 22.98 -6.73 8.33
CA GLU A 360 22.20 -6.09 9.39
C GLU A 360 22.63 -4.63 9.63
N GLU A 361 23.95 -4.35 9.69
CA GLU A 361 24.47 -2.98 9.78
C GLU A 361 24.08 -2.14 8.55
N MET A 362 24.07 -2.74 7.35
CA MET A 362 23.59 -2.07 6.13
C MET A 362 22.11 -1.70 6.27
N HIS A 363 21.27 -2.60 6.77
CA HIS A 363 19.85 -2.35 7.00
C HIS A 363 19.64 -1.19 7.99
N GLU A 364 20.30 -1.23 9.15
CA GLU A 364 20.22 -0.15 10.14
C GLU A 364 20.68 1.19 9.56
N ARG A 365 21.77 1.18 8.77
CA ARG A 365 22.29 2.40 8.17
C ARG A 365 21.33 2.99 7.14
N ALA A 366 20.69 2.15 6.32
CA ALA A 366 19.68 2.59 5.38
C ALA A 366 18.50 3.29 6.08
N VAL A 367 18.01 2.72 7.18
CA VAL A 367 16.97 3.33 8.04
C VAL A 367 17.43 4.66 8.63
N GLN A 368 18.68 4.76 9.10
CA GLN A 368 19.22 6.01 9.63
C GLN A 368 19.32 7.10 8.57
N VAL A 369 19.79 6.77 7.35
CA VAL A 369 19.88 7.73 6.24
C VAL A 369 18.49 8.26 5.87
N ALA A 370 17.49 7.36 5.80
CA ALA A 370 16.09 7.73 5.60
C ALA A 370 15.57 8.67 6.70
N ALA A 371 15.83 8.35 7.97
CA ALA A 371 15.42 9.16 9.11
C ALA A 371 16.12 10.53 9.14
N GLN A 372 17.40 10.59 8.79
CA GLN A 372 18.17 11.84 8.71
C GLN A 372 17.64 12.76 7.60
N HIS A 373 17.28 12.19 6.45
CA HIS A 373 16.64 12.94 5.38
C HIS A 373 15.28 13.48 5.86
N LYS A 374 14.42 12.64 6.45
CA LYS A 374 13.10 13.04 7.02
C LYS A 374 13.23 14.14 8.09
N ARG A 375 14.31 14.14 8.89
CA ARG A 375 14.59 15.20 9.87
C ARG A 375 15.04 16.52 9.22
N ARG A 376 15.77 16.45 8.10
CA ARG A 376 16.22 17.62 7.34
C ARG A 376 15.11 18.28 6.54
N THR A 377 14.13 17.52 6.08
CA THR A 377 13.00 17.99 5.27
C THR A 377 11.74 18.32 6.09
N ARG A 378 11.72 18.03 7.39
CA ARG A 378 10.62 18.46 8.28
C ARG A 378 10.62 19.99 8.40
N PRO A 379 9.52 20.70 8.10
CA PRO A 379 9.40 22.09 8.51
C PRO A 379 9.50 22.14 10.04
N GLU A 380 10.48 22.88 10.55
CA GLU A 380 10.75 23.02 11.98
C GLU A 380 9.50 23.52 12.73
N ARG A 381 8.67 22.60 13.25
CA ARG A 381 7.99 22.87 14.51
C ARG A 381 9.03 22.71 15.60
N ARG A 382 9.70 23.83 15.89
CA ARG A 382 10.57 23.99 17.06
C ARG A 382 9.75 23.75 18.33
N LEU A 383 9.73 22.51 18.80
CA LEU A 383 9.64 22.27 20.24
C LEU A 383 11.05 22.45 20.77
N SER A 384 11.25 23.57 21.45
CA SER A 384 12.49 23.91 22.15
C SER A 384 12.99 22.71 22.94
N THR A 385 14.21 22.29 22.64
CA THR A 385 15.04 21.49 23.53
C THR A 385 15.10 22.16 24.90
N VAL A 386 14.36 21.63 25.87
CA VAL A 386 14.75 21.80 27.28
C VAL A 386 15.64 20.61 27.59
N GLN A 387 16.92 20.91 27.80
CA GLN A 387 17.89 19.94 28.26
C GLN A 387 17.42 19.38 29.61
N MET A 388 17.34 18.05 29.70
CA MET A 388 17.31 17.38 30.99
C MET A 388 18.63 17.68 31.72
N THR A 389 18.54 18.35 32.85
CA THR A 389 19.55 18.25 33.90
C THR A 389 18.85 17.81 35.18
N ASP A 390 19.20 16.59 35.59
CA ASP A 390 19.25 16.02 36.94
C ASP A 390 18.29 16.57 38.01
N VAL A 391 17.31 15.74 38.41
CA VAL A 391 16.76 15.79 39.77
C VAL A 391 16.58 14.36 40.29
N GLU A 392 17.22 14.09 41.43
CA GLU A 392 17.23 12.83 42.17
C GLU A 392 15.85 12.42 42.75
N PRO A 393 15.65 11.12 43.10
CA PRO A 393 14.35 10.58 43.41
C PRO A 393 14.10 10.57 44.92
N GLU A 394 13.32 11.50 45.47
CA GLU A 394 12.69 11.29 46.78
C GLU A 394 11.38 12.09 46.96
N LYS A 395 10.26 11.37 46.96
CA LYS A 395 9.27 11.27 48.06
C LYS A 395 7.91 10.82 47.52
N ALA A 396 7.61 9.55 47.75
CA ALA A 396 6.28 8.99 47.63
C ALA A 396 5.33 9.70 48.61
N GLY A 397 4.33 10.37 48.05
CA GLY A 397 3.11 10.75 48.74
C GLY A 397 1.97 9.95 48.12
N GLU A 398 1.50 8.93 48.83
CA GLU A 398 0.29 8.18 48.48
C GLU A 398 -0.89 9.14 48.31
N VAL A 399 -1.43 9.20 47.09
CA VAL A 399 -2.77 9.73 46.86
C VAL A 399 -3.60 8.58 46.30
N ARG A 400 -4.47 8.05 47.15
CA ARG A 400 -5.56 7.14 46.77
C ARG A 400 -6.46 7.88 45.78
N GLU A 401 -6.44 7.48 44.52
CA GLU A 401 -7.52 7.79 43.59
C GLU A 401 -8.74 6.93 43.94
N GLN A 402 -9.90 7.58 43.99
CA GLN A 402 -11.19 6.92 44.19
C GLN A 402 -11.58 6.22 42.89
N GLU A 403 -11.72 4.90 42.98
CA GLU A 403 -12.32 4.05 41.95
C GLU A 403 -13.72 4.57 41.60
N ALA A 404 -13.90 5.04 40.37
CA ALA A 404 -15.20 5.26 39.75
C ALA A 404 -15.24 4.47 38.44
N ASP A 405 -15.91 3.32 38.48
CA ASP A 405 -16.52 2.56 37.38
C ASP A 405 -15.89 2.65 35.98
N THR A 406 -14.59 2.35 35.85
CA THR A 406 -14.04 1.86 34.58
C THR A 406 -14.29 0.35 34.49
N ALA A 407 -15.22 -0.04 33.64
CA ALA A 407 -15.47 -1.42 33.25
C ALA A 407 -14.15 -2.13 32.82
N PRO A 408 -14.04 -3.45 33.04
CA PRO A 408 -12.76 -4.16 33.05
C PRO A 408 -12.20 -4.29 31.63
N LEU A 409 -11.27 -3.41 31.27
CA LEU A 409 -10.43 -3.58 30.09
C LEU A 409 -9.32 -4.57 30.43
N LEU A 410 -9.30 -5.67 29.66
CA LEU A 410 -8.15 -6.54 29.41
C LEU A 410 -7.85 -7.55 30.53
N SER A 411 -8.27 -8.78 30.28
CA SER A 411 -7.68 -9.96 30.91
C SER A 411 -6.22 -10.11 30.46
N GLY A 412 -5.28 -9.57 31.23
CA GLY A 412 -3.98 -10.21 31.47
C GLY A 412 -2.76 -9.82 30.62
N THR A 413 -2.87 -8.88 29.68
CA THR A 413 -1.71 -8.22 29.06
C THR A 413 -2.02 -6.73 28.97
N GLU A 414 -1.18 -5.90 29.58
CA GLU A 414 -1.22 -4.45 29.42
C GLU A 414 -1.36 -4.12 27.93
N VAL A 415 -2.35 -3.30 27.55
CA VAL A 415 -2.45 -2.83 26.16
C VAL A 415 -1.19 -2.03 25.87
N ARG A 416 -0.30 -2.66 25.11
CA ARG A 416 0.92 -2.06 24.59
C ARG A 416 0.66 -1.48 23.19
N ASP A 417 -0.52 -0.89 22.98
CA ASP A 417 -0.85 -0.19 21.75
C ASP A 417 -0.13 1.16 21.73
N PRO A 418 0.77 1.43 20.75
CA PRO A 418 1.56 2.66 20.73
C PRO A 418 0.69 3.93 20.72
N TYR A 419 -0.35 3.97 19.88
CA TYR A 419 -1.22 5.14 19.76
C TYR A 419 -2.06 5.40 21.02
N TYR A 420 -2.62 4.36 21.63
CA TYR A 420 -3.32 4.51 22.91
C TYR A 420 -2.40 5.05 24.01
N GLN A 421 -1.13 4.63 24.05
CA GLN A 421 -0.13 5.15 25.00
C GLN A 421 0.18 6.64 24.73
N GLU A 422 0.28 7.05 23.47
CA GLU A 422 0.42 8.47 23.10
C GLU A 422 -0.77 9.30 23.59
N LEU A 423 -2.00 8.79 23.45
CA LEU A 423 -3.20 9.47 23.95
C LEU A 423 -3.22 9.57 25.48
N VAL A 424 -2.78 8.52 26.19
CA VAL A 424 -2.64 8.54 27.66
C VAL A 424 -1.63 9.62 28.09
N ALA A 425 -0.47 9.67 27.44
CA ALA A 425 0.56 10.67 27.71
C ALA A 425 0.06 12.10 27.40
N LEU A 426 -0.63 12.29 26.27
CA LEU A 426 -1.23 13.56 25.89
C LEU A 426 -2.26 14.02 26.94
N ARG A 427 -3.16 13.13 27.36
CA ARG A 427 -4.12 13.42 28.42
C ARG A 427 -3.44 13.86 29.72
N ALA A 428 -2.42 13.11 30.16
CA ALA A 428 -1.67 13.45 31.37
C ALA A 428 -1.04 14.85 31.27
N SER A 429 -0.43 15.18 30.13
CA SER A 429 0.18 16.50 29.90
C SER A 429 -0.85 17.65 29.92
N LEU A 430 -2.05 17.44 29.36
CA LEU A 430 -3.11 18.44 29.36
C LEU A 430 -3.70 18.66 30.75
N VAL A 431 -3.82 17.58 31.54
CA VAL A 431 -4.26 17.65 32.94
C VAL A 431 -3.24 18.43 33.78
N GLU A 432 -1.94 18.19 33.60
CA GLU A 432 -0.88 18.93 34.30
C GLU A 432 -0.85 20.41 33.88
N ALA A 433 -0.99 20.70 32.59
CA ALA A 433 -0.98 22.07 32.05
C ALA A 433 -2.19 22.93 32.47
N GLY A 434 -3.28 22.30 32.94
CA GLY A 434 -4.42 22.98 33.54
C GLY A 434 -5.77 22.36 33.13
N PRO A 435 -6.42 21.56 34.01
CA PRO A 435 -7.56 20.74 33.64
C PRO A 435 -8.81 21.57 33.30
N ARG A 436 -8.95 22.76 33.89
CA ARG A 436 -10.06 23.69 33.56
C ARG A 436 -9.85 24.43 32.23
N ARG A 437 -8.59 24.66 31.83
CA ARG A 437 -8.24 25.39 30.61
C ARG A 437 -8.39 24.49 29.38
N TYR A 438 -8.08 23.21 29.52
CA TYR A 438 -8.09 22.23 28.44
C TYR A 438 -9.22 21.20 28.57
N ALA A 439 -10.30 21.51 29.31
CA ALA A 439 -11.36 20.56 29.61
C ALA A 439 -11.97 19.92 28.35
N ASP A 440 -12.22 20.71 27.31
CA ASP A 440 -12.81 20.23 26.05
C ASP A 440 -11.82 19.38 25.24
N THR A 441 -10.54 19.76 25.22
CA THR A 441 -9.47 18.97 24.57
C THR A 441 -9.21 17.66 25.30
N ILE A 442 -9.24 17.65 26.64
CA ILE A 442 -9.12 16.44 27.46
C ILE A 442 -10.27 15.49 27.12
N ARG A 443 -11.51 15.99 27.02
CA ARG A 443 -12.68 15.19 26.63
C ARG A 443 -12.53 14.62 25.21
N ALA A 444 -12.05 15.41 24.25
CA ALA A 444 -11.79 14.94 22.90
C ALA A 444 -10.70 13.85 22.83
N VAL A 445 -9.67 13.92 23.68
CA VAL A 445 -8.63 12.88 23.82
C VAL A 445 -9.21 11.62 24.47
N GLU A 446 -10.02 11.76 25.52
CA GLU A 446 -10.70 10.64 26.17
C GLU A 446 -11.67 9.91 25.21
N GLU A 447 -12.35 10.63 24.32
CA GLU A 447 -13.17 10.00 23.28
C GLU A 447 -12.32 9.25 22.24
N GLN A 448 -11.17 9.79 21.81
CA GLN A 448 -10.25 9.07 20.93
C GLN A 448 -9.72 7.78 21.59
N MET A 449 -9.45 7.82 22.90
CA MET A 449 -9.07 6.62 23.66
C MET A 449 -10.19 5.57 23.63
N LYS A 450 -11.45 5.99 23.82
CA LYS A 450 -12.62 5.10 23.72
C LYS A 450 -12.76 4.51 22.31
N ASP A 451 -12.63 5.32 21.27
CA ASP A 451 -12.68 4.87 19.88
C ASP A 451 -11.60 3.80 19.60
N ARG A 452 -10.35 4.05 20.01
CA ARG A 452 -9.26 3.08 19.82
C ARG A 452 -9.49 1.80 20.63
N ALA A 453 -10.00 1.89 21.85
CA ALA A 453 -10.34 0.71 22.65
C ALA A 453 -11.44 -0.14 21.99
N VAL A 454 -12.49 0.49 21.43
CA VAL A 454 -13.54 -0.19 20.68
C VAL A 454 -12.98 -0.83 19.41
N GLN A 455 -12.11 -0.14 18.69
CA GLN A 455 -11.46 -0.66 17.49
C GLN A 455 -10.62 -1.91 17.82
N LEU A 456 -9.73 -1.84 18.82
CA LEU A 456 -8.90 -2.97 19.25
C LEU A 456 -9.75 -4.17 19.70
N HIS A 457 -10.85 -3.92 20.42
CA HIS A 457 -11.75 -4.99 20.83
C HIS A 457 -12.42 -5.67 19.62
N ARG A 458 -12.95 -4.86 18.69
CA ARG A 458 -13.58 -5.37 17.46
C ARG A 458 -12.59 -6.14 16.60
N ASP A 459 -11.35 -5.66 16.49
CA ASP A 459 -10.31 -6.35 15.75
C ASP A 459 -9.96 -7.69 16.42
N ASN A 460 -9.86 -7.75 17.76
CA ASN A 460 -9.68 -9.03 18.45
C ASN A 460 -10.82 -10.02 18.16
N GLU A 461 -12.08 -9.56 18.15
CA GLU A 461 -13.23 -10.41 17.80
C GLU A 461 -13.17 -10.88 16.34
N ARG A 462 -12.80 -9.99 15.41
CA ARG A 462 -12.67 -10.29 13.98
C ARG A 462 -11.53 -11.28 13.71
N ALA A 463 -10.40 -11.14 14.40
CA ALA A 463 -9.26 -12.06 14.30
C ALA A 463 -9.64 -13.44 14.86
N ALA A 464 -10.31 -13.48 16.02
CA ALA A 464 -10.79 -14.73 16.59
C ALA A 464 -11.78 -15.45 15.66
N ALA A 465 -12.70 -14.70 15.04
CA ALA A 465 -13.65 -15.24 14.07
C ALA A 465 -12.96 -15.74 12.79
N ALA A 466 -11.91 -15.06 12.31
CA ALA A 466 -11.13 -15.53 11.17
C ALA A 466 -10.41 -16.86 11.48
N ARG A 467 -9.73 -16.93 12.64
CA ARG A 467 -9.08 -18.18 13.08
C ARG A 467 -10.07 -19.34 13.25
N GLU A 468 -11.25 -19.06 13.78
CA GLU A 468 -12.33 -20.04 13.88
C GLU A 468 -12.79 -20.53 12.50
N ARG A 469 -12.93 -19.65 11.51
CA ARG A 469 -13.27 -20.06 10.14
C ARG A 469 -12.18 -20.96 9.53
N VAL A 470 -10.90 -20.61 9.70
CA VAL A 470 -9.78 -21.44 9.24
C VAL A 470 -9.84 -22.82 9.88
N ARG A 471 -10.04 -22.90 11.21
CA ARG A 471 -10.18 -24.18 11.92
C ARG A 471 -11.36 -24.99 11.40
N ASP A 472 -12.53 -24.36 11.26
CA ASP A 472 -13.75 -25.05 10.82
C ASP A 472 -13.59 -25.55 9.37
N ALA A 473 -12.93 -24.78 8.49
CA ALA A 473 -12.57 -25.20 7.15
C ALA A 473 -11.59 -26.39 7.15
N LEU A 474 -10.57 -26.38 8.01
CA LEU A 474 -9.65 -27.51 8.18
C LEU A 474 -10.38 -28.77 8.67
N LEU A 475 -11.34 -28.63 9.60
CA LEU A 475 -12.15 -29.74 10.08
C LEU A 475 -13.11 -30.28 9.01
N GLU A 476 -13.63 -29.42 8.14
CA GLU A 476 -14.43 -29.83 6.99
C GLU A 476 -13.57 -30.56 5.93
N GLN A 477 -12.36 -30.07 5.66
CA GLN A 477 -11.40 -30.69 4.75
C GLN A 477 -10.89 -32.04 5.26
N TYR A 478 -10.65 -32.13 6.58
CA TYR A 478 -10.08 -33.29 7.28
C TYR A 478 -10.98 -33.79 8.43
N PRO A 479 -12.19 -34.33 8.13
CA PRO A 479 -13.14 -34.76 9.16
C PRO A 479 -12.67 -35.93 10.02
N PHE A 480 -11.56 -36.58 9.64
CA PHE A 480 -10.92 -37.68 10.35
C PHE A 480 -9.82 -37.22 11.33
N LEU A 481 -9.45 -35.94 11.34
CA LEU A 481 -8.54 -35.33 12.30
C LEU A 481 -9.34 -34.70 13.47
N PRO A 482 -8.85 -34.80 14.71
CA PRO A 482 -9.47 -34.10 15.83
C PRO A 482 -9.16 -32.60 15.75
N LYS A 483 -9.98 -31.80 16.43
CA LYS A 483 -9.77 -30.34 16.57
C LYS A 483 -8.46 -29.93 17.24
N ASP A 484 -7.92 -30.80 18.09
CA ASP A 484 -6.68 -30.59 18.82
C ASP A 484 -5.87 -31.90 18.81
N LEU A 485 -4.57 -31.81 18.56
CA LEU A 485 -3.61 -32.92 18.66
C LEU A 485 -2.59 -32.57 19.75
N HIS A 486 -2.47 -33.42 20.77
CA HIS A 486 -1.54 -33.22 21.90
C HIS A 486 -1.68 -31.85 22.60
N GLY A 487 -2.90 -31.26 22.57
CA GLY A 487 -3.18 -29.95 23.16
C GLY A 487 -2.83 -28.76 22.26
N ILE A 488 -2.46 -29.01 21.00
CA ILE A 488 -2.20 -27.99 19.98
C ILE A 488 -3.41 -27.93 19.03
N PRO A 489 -4.03 -26.76 18.81
CA PRO A 489 -5.09 -26.58 17.82
C PRO A 489 -4.65 -26.97 16.42
N LEU A 490 -5.56 -27.53 15.62
CA LEU A 490 -5.25 -28.00 14.27
C LEU A 490 -4.73 -26.87 13.36
N GLU A 491 -5.27 -25.67 13.51
CA GLU A 491 -4.85 -24.45 12.81
C GLU A 491 -3.45 -23.95 13.19
N ASP A 492 -2.92 -24.37 14.34
CA ASP A 492 -1.59 -23.97 14.85
C ASP A 492 -0.50 -25.03 14.55
N LEU A 493 -0.85 -26.08 13.80
CA LEU A 493 0.09 -27.12 13.35
C LEU A 493 0.58 -26.81 11.94
N PRO A 494 1.91 -26.90 11.68
CA PRO A 494 2.49 -26.64 10.36
C PRO A 494 2.30 -27.83 9.41
N LEU A 495 1.07 -28.36 9.29
CA LEU A 495 0.77 -29.52 8.45
C LEU A 495 1.04 -29.28 6.97
N ARG A 496 0.95 -28.02 6.52
CA ARG A 496 1.24 -27.61 5.14
C ARG A 496 2.73 -27.51 4.82
N ASP A 497 3.57 -27.42 5.84
CA ASP A 497 5.04 -27.42 5.69
C ASP A 497 5.58 -28.86 5.68
N ASP A 498 4.73 -29.84 6.00
CA ASP A 498 5.09 -31.26 6.10
C ASP A 498 4.82 -32.00 4.78
N ASP A 499 5.88 -32.24 4.00
CA ASP A 499 5.79 -32.89 2.68
C ASP A 499 5.10 -34.26 2.73
N GLU A 500 5.32 -35.06 3.78
CA GLU A 500 4.65 -36.37 3.93
C GLU A 500 3.14 -36.23 4.11
N PHE A 501 2.69 -35.22 4.86
CA PHE A 501 1.27 -34.93 5.03
C PHE A 501 0.65 -34.40 3.74
N VAL A 502 1.32 -33.47 3.07
CA VAL A 502 0.88 -32.88 1.79
C VAL A 502 0.81 -33.94 0.69
N ASP A 503 1.78 -34.85 0.59
CA ASP A 503 1.76 -35.94 -0.38
C ASP A 503 0.59 -36.90 -0.12
N ALA A 504 0.32 -37.21 1.15
CA ALA A 504 -0.82 -38.04 1.52
C ALA A 504 -2.17 -37.33 1.28
N GLU A 505 -2.23 -36.00 1.44
CA GLU A 505 -3.38 -35.17 1.06
C GLU A 505 -3.65 -35.26 -0.44
N GLN A 506 -2.61 -35.09 -1.28
CA GLN A 506 -2.74 -35.20 -2.73
C GLN A 506 -3.19 -36.60 -3.17
N GLU A 507 -2.67 -37.65 -2.53
CA GLU A 507 -3.11 -39.02 -2.77
C GLU A 507 -4.59 -39.19 -2.39
N ARG A 508 -4.99 -38.71 -1.22
CA ARG A 508 -6.40 -38.73 -0.77
C ARG A 508 -7.30 -38.00 -1.77
N ALA A 509 -6.91 -36.82 -2.23
CA ALA A 509 -7.67 -36.05 -3.22
C ALA A 509 -7.87 -36.82 -4.53
N ARG A 510 -6.83 -37.50 -5.04
CA ARG A 510 -6.93 -38.36 -6.23
C ARG A 510 -7.84 -39.57 -6.00
N LEU A 511 -7.72 -40.22 -4.84
CA LEU A 511 -8.54 -41.40 -4.50
C LEU A 511 -10.01 -41.06 -4.28
N ALA A 512 -10.28 -39.86 -3.74
CA ALA A 512 -11.62 -39.34 -3.47
C ALA A 512 -12.46 -39.08 -4.74
N ALA A 513 -11.85 -39.08 -5.94
CA ALA A 513 -12.56 -39.01 -7.21
C ALA A 513 -13.43 -40.26 -7.47
N GLU A 514 -13.02 -41.44 -6.97
CA GLU A 514 -13.78 -42.69 -7.05
C GLU A 514 -13.90 -43.35 -5.66
N PRO A 515 -14.63 -42.74 -4.72
CA PRO A 515 -14.54 -43.07 -3.29
C PRO A 515 -15.07 -44.47 -2.94
N VAL A 516 -16.02 -44.99 -3.73
CA VAL A 516 -16.55 -46.35 -3.54
C VAL A 516 -15.55 -47.40 -3.98
N ARG A 517 -14.85 -47.16 -5.10
CA ARG A 517 -13.86 -48.09 -5.65
C ARG A 517 -12.59 -48.11 -4.79
N ASN A 518 -12.20 -46.94 -4.30
CA ASN A 518 -10.97 -46.73 -3.56
C ASN A 518 -11.18 -46.72 -2.04
N ALA A 519 -12.27 -47.28 -1.51
CA ALA A 519 -12.62 -47.12 -0.11
C ALA A 519 -11.53 -47.57 0.89
N GLU A 520 -10.87 -48.69 0.62
CA GLU A 520 -9.79 -49.20 1.48
C GLU A 520 -8.51 -48.36 1.37
N THR A 521 -8.11 -47.96 0.16
CA THR A 521 -6.92 -47.14 -0.06
C THR A 521 -7.12 -45.70 0.42
N LEU A 522 -8.34 -45.18 0.33
CA LEU A 522 -8.74 -43.88 0.88
C LEU A 522 -8.62 -43.91 2.41
N ARG A 523 -9.16 -44.93 3.09
CA ARG A 523 -8.98 -45.09 4.55
C ARG A 523 -7.51 -45.22 4.94
N ALA A 524 -6.72 -45.97 4.17
CA ALA A 524 -5.29 -46.09 4.41
C ALA A 524 -4.52 -44.77 4.19
N ALA A 525 -4.97 -43.91 3.27
CA ALA A 525 -4.44 -42.56 3.12
C ALA A 525 -4.84 -41.68 4.32
N GLU A 526 -6.09 -41.72 4.76
CA GLU A 526 -6.57 -40.98 5.95
C GLU A 526 -5.87 -41.42 7.25
N ASP A 527 -5.63 -42.72 7.44
CA ASP A 527 -4.88 -43.24 8.57
C ASP A 527 -3.40 -42.81 8.54
N ARG A 528 -2.79 -42.73 7.35
CA ARG A 528 -1.44 -42.16 7.17
C ARG A 528 -1.40 -40.68 7.50
N MET A 529 -2.37 -39.90 7.02
CA MET A 529 -2.51 -38.48 7.34
C MET A 529 -2.68 -38.27 8.84
N ARG A 530 -3.54 -39.07 9.51
CA ARG A 530 -3.71 -39.01 10.97
C ARG A 530 -2.42 -39.34 11.70
N ALA A 531 -1.73 -40.40 11.30
CA ALA A 531 -0.45 -40.79 11.90
C ALA A 531 0.62 -39.71 11.71
N ARG A 532 0.67 -39.07 10.53
CA ARG A 532 1.64 -38.01 10.26
C ARG A 532 1.31 -36.73 11.04
N ALA A 533 0.05 -36.31 11.08
CA ALA A 533 -0.39 -35.19 11.90
C ALA A 533 -0.08 -35.39 13.38
N GLY A 534 -0.26 -36.63 13.90
CA GLY A 534 0.16 -36.99 15.25
C GLY A 534 1.67 -36.81 15.47
N LYS A 535 2.51 -37.26 14.54
CA LYS A 535 3.97 -37.06 14.62
C LYS A 535 4.37 -35.59 14.57
N VAL A 536 3.73 -34.77 13.72
CA VAL A 536 3.99 -33.33 13.63
C VAL A 536 3.65 -32.66 14.97
N ALA A 537 2.51 -33.04 15.58
CA ALA A 537 2.12 -32.56 16.89
C ALA A 537 3.05 -33.05 18.01
N ASP A 538 3.53 -34.30 17.98
CA ASP A 538 4.53 -34.82 18.92
C ASP A 538 5.83 -34.00 18.87
N VAL A 539 6.32 -33.69 17.66
CA VAL A 539 7.52 -32.84 17.47
C VAL A 539 7.27 -31.45 18.04
N ALA A 540 6.15 -30.81 17.69
CA ALA A 540 5.81 -29.47 18.17
C ALA A 540 5.67 -29.43 19.70
N ALA A 541 5.06 -30.45 20.31
CA ALA A 541 4.91 -30.56 21.76
C ALA A 541 6.27 -30.77 22.45
N ALA A 542 7.12 -31.65 21.91
CA ALA A 542 8.46 -31.91 22.45
C ALA A 542 9.37 -30.67 22.35
N THR A 543 9.31 -29.92 21.24
CA THR A 543 10.04 -28.65 21.09
C THR A 543 9.59 -27.63 22.13
N GLU A 544 8.28 -27.48 22.33
CA GLU A 544 7.73 -26.57 23.35
C GLU A 544 8.15 -26.99 24.78
N GLU A 545 8.10 -28.28 25.10
CA GLU A 545 8.53 -28.81 26.40
C GLU A 545 10.03 -28.58 26.64
N ALA A 546 10.88 -28.88 25.65
CA ALA A 546 12.32 -28.64 25.73
C ALA A 546 12.65 -27.15 25.95
N LEU A 547 11.90 -26.24 25.31
CA LEU A 547 12.06 -24.80 25.52
C LEU A 547 11.65 -24.40 26.94
N ARG A 548 10.56 -24.95 27.49
CA ARG A 548 10.14 -24.68 28.88
C ARG A 548 11.13 -25.22 29.91
N GLU A 549 11.73 -26.37 29.67
CA GLU A 549 12.77 -26.92 30.54
C GLU A 549 14.04 -26.06 30.53
N ARG A 550 14.43 -25.56 29.36
CA ARG A 550 15.63 -24.71 29.19
C ARG A 550 15.42 -23.28 29.67
N LEU A 551 14.20 -22.76 29.55
CA LEU A 551 13.82 -21.39 29.89
C LEU A 551 12.71 -21.35 30.96
N PRO A 552 12.92 -21.95 32.15
CA PRO A 552 11.86 -22.10 33.15
C PRO A 552 11.42 -20.78 33.78
N PHE A 553 12.18 -19.71 33.57
CA PHE A 553 11.88 -18.36 34.06
C PHE A 553 11.11 -17.51 33.03
N VAL A 554 10.95 -17.99 31.79
CA VAL A 554 10.23 -17.27 30.73
C VAL A 554 8.77 -17.71 30.70
N GLU A 555 7.87 -16.82 31.16
CA GLU A 555 6.42 -16.99 31.07
C GLU A 555 5.80 -15.84 30.28
N VAL A 556 5.21 -16.14 29.11
CA VAL A 556 4.76 -15.14 28.12
C VAL A 556 3.29 -15.32 27.69
N GLY A 557 2.46 -15.82 28.60
CA GLY A 557 1.01 -15.90 28.38
C GLY A 557 0.60 -17.02 27.42
N LYS A 558 -0.19 -16.69 26.38
CA LYS A 558 -0.79 -17.66 25.45
C LYS A 558 0.07 -17.96 24.21
N VAL A 559 1.13 -17.20 23.99
CA VAL A 559 2.03 -17.39 22.84
C VAL A 559 2.96 -18.57 23.13
N PRO A 560 3.00 -19.60 22.26
CA PRO A 560 3.92 -20.71 22.45
C PRO A 560 5.38 -20.30 22.31
N LEU A 561 6.27 -20.81 23.17
CA LEU A 561 7.70 -20.51 23.08
C LEU A 561 8.30 -20.94 21.73
N ARG A 562 7.78 -22.02 21.14
CA ARG A 562 8.26 -22.56 19.85
C ARG A 562 8.05 -21.61 18.67
N SER A 563 7.07 -20.70 18.72
CA SER A 563 6.81 -19.77 17.61
C SER A 563 7.64 -18.49 17.72
N MET A 564 8.18 -18.18 18.90
CA MET A 564 8.88 -16.91 19.15
C MET A 564 10.33 -16.87 18.65
N GLY A 565 10.95 -18.01 18.31
CA GLY A 565 12.32 -18.05 17.80
C GLY A 565 13.36 -17.42 18.74
N LEU A 566 13.15 -17.50 20.06
CA LEU A 566 13.97 -16.79 21.06
C LEU A 566 15.46 -17.11 20.97
N GLU A 567 15.82 -18.36 20.74
CA GLU A 567 17.22 -18.80 20.70
C GLU A 567 17.96 -18.36 19.42
N SER A 568 17.22 -18.09 18.35
CA SER A 568 17.75 -17.53 17.10
C SER A 568 17.87 -16.01 17.13
N TRP A 569 17.29 -15.34 18.13
CA TRP A 569 17.34 -13.90 18.27
C TRP A 569 18.67 -13.47 18.94
N PRO A 570 19.56 -12.71 18.26
CA PRO A 570 20.93 -12.48 18.73
C PRO A 570 21.04 -11.91 20.14
N GLU A 571 20.20 -10.94 20.49
CA GLU A 571 20.21 -10.28 21.79
C GLU A 571 19.81 -11.22 22.92
N PHE A 572 18.81 -12.06 22.68
CA PHE A 572 18.38 -13.08 23.64
C PHE A 572 19.43 -14.19 23.76
N ALA A 573 19.97 -14.67 22.64
CA ALA A 573 21.01 -15.69 22.58
C ALA A 573 22.30 -15.24 23.31
N ALA A 574 22.69 -13.97 23.16
CA ALA A 574 23.83 -13.40 23.87
C ALA A 574 23.63 -13.38 25.39
N LEU A 575 22.43 -13.05 25.87
CA LEU A 575 22.10 -13.09 27.30
C LEU A 575 22.03 -14.52 27.83
N LEU A 576 21.46 -15.44 27.06
CA LEU A 576 21.44 -16.87 27.41
C LEU A 576 22.86 -17.42 27.54
N ALA A 577 23.76 -17.09 26.60
CA ALA A 577 25.17 -17.49 26.67
C ALA A 577 25.89 -16.91 27.90
N GLN A 578 25.62 -15.65 28.27
CA GLN A 578 26.15 -15.05 29.49
C GLN A 578 25.64 -15.75 30.76
N LEU A 579 24.36 -16.12 30.78
CA LEU A 579 23.77 -16.85 31.91
C LEU A 579 24.36 -18.26 32.04
N GLU A 580 24.54 -18.97 30.92
CA GLU A 580 25.18 -20.27 30.87
C GLU A 580 26.64 -20.22 31.32
N GLU A 581 27.39 -19.19 30.90
CA GLU A 581 28.78 -18.99 31.31
C GLU A 581 28.90 -18.67 32.81
N LEU A 582 28.04 -17.79 33.32
CA LEU A 582 27.96 -17.48 34.75
C LEU A 582 27.65 -18.73 35.59
N ALA A 583 26.77 -19.60 35.09
CA ALA A 583 26.43 -20.87 35.73
C ALA A 583 27.60 -21.87 35.74
N LYS A 584 28.46 -21.87 34.70
CA LYS A 584 29.65 -22.71 34.62
C LYS A 584 30.76 -22.22 35.56
N ASP A 585 31.05 -20.92 35.56
CA ASP A 585 32.17 -20.34 36.31
C ASP A 585 31.90 -20.30 37.81
N HIS A 586 30.66 -20.03 38.21
CA HIS A 586 30.28 -19.81 39.60
C HIS A 586 28.92 -20.45 39.94
N PRO A 587 28.89 -21.73 40.33
CA PRO A 587 27.63 -22.43 40.67
C PRO A 587 26.83 -21.77 41.81
N ALA A 588 27.52 -21.06 42.71
CA ALA A 588 26.90 -20.28 43.77
C ALA A 588 26.27 -18.95 43.28
N ALA A 589 26.73 -18.41 42.15
CA ALA A 589 26.21 -17.20 41.50
C ALA A 589 25.02 -17.47 40.58
N ALA A 590 24.74 -18.74 40.25
CA ALA A 590 23.58 -19.16 39.44
C ALA A 590 22.22 -18.77 40.04
N LYS A 591 22.16 -18.38 41.32
CA LYS A 591 20.98 -17.78 41.98
C LYS A 591 21.25 -16.38 42.53
N GLY A 592 22.36 -15.78 42.12
CA GLY A 592 22.84 -14.47 42.55
C GLY A 592 22.11 -13.32 41.86
N PRO A 593 22.41 -12.06 42.25
CA PRO A 593 21.77 -10.87 41.69
C PRO A 593 22.05 -10.69 40.19
N GLU A 594 23.21 -11.16 39.70
CA GLU A 594 23.60 -11.07 38.30
C GLU A 594 22.81 -12.05 37.42
N ALA A 595 22.68 -13.31 37.84
CA ALA A 595 21.81 -14.29 37.17
C ALA A 595 20.36 -13.79 37.10
N ARG A 596 19.81 -13.25 38.20
CA ARG A 596 18.46 -12.66 38.22
C ARG A 596 18.32 -11.45 37.31
N ARG A 597 19.39 -10.66 37.13
CA ARG A 597 19.39 -9.52 36.22
C ARG A 597 19.35 -9.99 34.77
N LEU A 598 20.14 -11.02 34.42
CA LEU A 598 20.13 -11.64 33.09
C LEU A 598 18.77 -12.30 32.81
N GLU A 599 18.25 -13.12 33.74
CA GLU A 599 16.92 -13.71 33.65
C GLU A 599 15.84 -12.64 33.45
N LYS A 600 15.87 -11.55 34.22
CA LYS A 600 14.93 -10.43 34.05
C LYS A 600 15.03 -9.80 32.66
N ALA A 601 16.25 -9.52 32.18
CA ALA A 601 16.45 -8.95 30.85
C ALA A 601 15.92 -9.89 29.75
N MET A 602 16.16 -11.20 29.89
CA MET A 602 15.63 -12.22 28.99
C MET A 602 14.10 -12.30 29.05
N VAL A 603 13.49 -12.21 30.24
CA VAL A 603 12.02 -12.14 30.40
C VAL A 603 11.45 -10.91 29.71
N ASP A 604 12.08 -9.75 29.88
CA ASP A 604 11.62 -8.50 29.27
C ASP A 604 11.72 -8.57 27.74
N LEU A 605 12.81 -9.13 27.19
CA LEU A 605 12.94 -9.43 25.76
C LEU A 605 11.90 -10.45 25.28
N ALA A 606 11.71 -11.54 26.01
CA ALA A 606 10.73 -12.56 25.63
C ALA A 606 9.29 -12.02 25.62
N LYS A 607 8.93 -11.13 26.57
CA LYS A 607 7.64 -10.44 26.54
C LYS A 607 7.48 -9.53 25.33
N LEU A 608 8.55 -8.84 24.92
CA LEU A 608 8.54 -8.06 23.69
C LEU A 608 8.33 -8.96 22.48
N ARG A 609 9.11 -10.04 22.35
CA ARG A 609 8.98 -10.98 21.23
C ARG A 609 7.61 -11.66 21.20
N ALA A 610 7.04 -11.99 22.35
CA ALA A 610 5.69 -12.57 22.43
C ALA A 610 4.61 -11.57 22.00
N TYR A 611 4.81 -10.29 22.31
CA TYR A 611 3.93 -9.23 21.80
C TYR A 611 4.04 -9.12 20.28
N ASP A 612 5.25 -9.10 19.72
CA ASP A 612 5.48 -9.01 18.27
C ASP A 612 4.87 -10.22 17.55
N GLU A 613 5.06 -11.43 18.07
CA GLU A 613 4.50 -12.68 17.56
C GLU A 613 2.96 -12.69 17.59
N ALA A 614 2.38 -12.23 18.72
CA ALA A 614 0.93 -12.12 18.85
C ALA A 614 0.37 -11.06 17.87
N ALA A 615 1.08 -9.95 17.70
CA ALA A 615 0.71 -8.90 16.77
C ALA A 615 0.79 -9.39 15.31
N ALA A 616 1.83 -10.14 14.94
CA ALA A 616 1.96 -10.74 13.61
C ALA A 616 0.79 -11.71 13.32
N THR A 617 0.54 -12.65 14.23
CA THR A 617 -0.60 -13.58 14.14
C THR A 617 -1.93 -12.84 14.02
N GLN A 618 -2.10 -11.75 14.78
CA GLN A 618 -3.30 -10.93 14.73
C GLN A 618 -3.42 -10.18 13.39
N CYS A 619 -2.32 -9.68 12.82
CA CYS A 619 -2.30 -9.00 11.54
C CYS A 619 -2.71 -9.95 10.40
N ASP A 620 -2.23 -11.18 10.39
CA ASP A 620 -2.62 -12.16 9.37
C ASP A 620 -4.10 -12.52 9.47
N ALA A 621 -4.59 -12.75 10.70
CA ALA A 621 -6.02 -12.94 10.93
C ALA A 621 -6.87 -11.72 10.53
N MET A 622 -6.34 -10.49 10.65
CA MET A 622 -6.99 -9.27 10.16
C MET A 622 -7.07 -9.20 8.65
N LYS A 623 -6.00 -9.57 7.93
CA LYS A 623 -6.01 -9.62 6.45
C LYS A 623 -7.12 -10.53 5.94
N GLU A 624 -7.25 -11.71 6.55
CA GLU A 624 -8.30 -12.68 6.23
C GLU A 624 -9.70 -12.18 6.65
N ALA A 625 -9.82 -11.59 7.83
CA ALA A 625 -11.07 -11.00 8.29
C ALA A 625 -11.56 -9.85 7.38
N ASP A 626 -10.66 -8.98 6.93
CA ASP A 626 -10.96 -7.86 6.02
C ASP A 626 -11.52 -8.38 4.68
N LEU A 627 -10.89 -9.41 4.10
CA LEU A 627 -11.36 -10.02 2.87
C LEU A 627 -12.72 -10.70 3.04
N HIS A 628 -12.92 -11.49 4.08
CA HIS A 628 -14.19 -12.20 4.32
C HIS A 628 -15.36 -11.29 4.70
N GLU A 629 -15.11 -10.23 5.48
CA GLU A 629 -16.15 -9.25 5.81
C GLU A 629 -16.66 -8.56 4.54
N ARG A 630 -15.76 -8.28 3.59
CA ARG A 630 -16.11 -7.65 2.31
C ARG A 630 -16.62 -8.67 1.29
N PHE A 631 -16.09 -9.87 1.26
CA PHE A 631 -16.31 -10.88 0.23
C PHE A 631 -16.55 -12.26 0.84
N PRO A 632 -17.67 -12.45 1.57
CA PRO A 632 -17.96 -13.68 2.33
C PRO A 632 -18.22 -14.93 1.46
N PHE A 633 -18.22 -14.77 0.14
CA PHE A 633 -18.36 -15.86 -0.83
C PHE A 633 -17.01 -16.42 -1.28
N LEU A 634 -15.89 -15.76 -0.93
CA LEU A 634 -14.56 -16.30 -1.18
C LEU A 634 -14.32 -17.47 -0.21
N PRO A 635 -13.83 -18.62 -0.70
CA PRO A 635 -13.46 -19.73 0.19
C PRO A 635 -12.20 -19.40 0.99
N GLU A 636 -12.02 -20.01 2.17
CA GLU A 636 -10.78 -19.88 2.98
C GLU A 636 -9.53 -20.31 2.20
N GLU A 637 -9.69 -21.28 1.29
CA GLU A 637 -8.70 -21.68 0.30
C GLU A 637 -9.28 -21.54 -1.11
N PRO A 638 -8.96 -20.47 -1.87
CA PRO A 638 -9.37 -20.33 -3.28
C PRO A 638 -8.96 -21.51 -4.16
N VAL A 639 -7.80 -22.10 -3.86
CA VAL A 639 -7.38 -23.40 -4.39
C VAL A 639 -6.80 -24.25 -3.25
N PRO A 640 -6.95 -25.58 -3.29
CA PRO A 640 -6.41 -26.45 -2.24
C PRO A 640 -4.94 -26.20 -1.96
N GLY A 641 -4.60 -25.98 -0.69
CA GLY A 641 -3.23 -25.72 -0.23
C GLY A 641 -2.77 -24.25 -0.30
N MET A 642 -3.63 -23.33 -0.75
CA MET A 642 -3.35 -21.88 -0.77
C MET A 642 -4.44 -21.09 -0.02
N PRO A 643 -4.15 -20.58 1.19
CA PRO A 643 -5.02 -19.69 1.95
C PRO A 643 -5.34 -18.37 1.28
N LEU A 644 -6.46 -17.79 1.70
CA LEU A 644 -6.86 -16.45 1.31
C LEU A 644 -5.84 -15.38 1.77
N ALA A 645 -5.33 -15.51 2.99
CA ALA A 645 -4.31 -14.59 3.53
C ALA A 645 -2.99 -14.62 2.74
N GLU A 646 -2.60 -15.79 2.24
CA GLU A 646 -1.36 -15.98 1.47
C GLU A 646 -1.53 -15.71 -0.02
N ALA A 647 -2.74 -15.78 -0.57
CA ALA A 647 -2.96 -15.49 -1.99
C ALA A 647 -2.63 -14.04 -2.36
N GLU A 648 -2.44 -13.14 -1.37
CA GLU A 648 -2.11 -11.72 -1.56
C GLU A 648 -3.04 -11.03 -2.58
N LEU A 649 -4.32 -11.39 -2.57
CA LEU A 649 -5.30 -10.95 -3.58
C LEU A 649 -5.37 -9.42 -3.73
N VAL A 650 -5.15 -8.68 -2.65
CA VAL A 650 -5.16 -7.21 -2.64
C VAL A 650 -3.96 -6.63 -3.41
N ALA A 651 -2.85 -7.35 -3.55
CA ALA A 651 -1.73 -6.92 -4.40
C ALA A 651 -2.05 -7.05 -5.90
N ASP A 652 -3.01 -7.91 -6.27
CA ASP A 652 -3.39 -8.13 -7.66
C ASP A 652 -4.27 -6.97 -8.20
N PRO A 653 -3.84 -6.28 -9.28
CA PRO A 653 -4.56 -5.11 -9.80
C PRO A 653 -5.94 -5.42 -10.38
N GLU A 654 -6.15 -6.62 -10.93
CA GLU A 654 -7.42 -7.04 -11.53
C GLU A 654 -8.42 -7.45 -10.45
N PHE A 655 -7.98 -8.18 -9.42
CA PHE A 655 -8.75 -8.45 -8.21
C PHE A 655 -9.21 -7.15 -7.57
N ARG A 656 -8.30 -6.18 -7.37
CA ARG A 656 -8.65 -4.84 -6.85
C ARG A 656 -9.74 -4.17 -7.69
N THR A 657 -9.68 -4.30 -9.02
CA THR A 657 -10.65 -3.70 -9.92
C THR A 657 -12.01 -4.36 -9.77
N LEU A 658 -12.09 -5.70 -9.85
CA LEU A 658 -13.32 -6.47 -9.69
C LEU A 658 -13.94 -6.29 -8.30
N ALA A 659 -13.11 -6.27 -7.25
CA ALA A 659 -13.51 -6.04 -5.86
C ALA A 659 -14.17 -4.66 -5.71
N ASN A 660 -13.59 -3.64 -6.34
CA ASN A 660 -14.12 -2.28 -6.34
C ASN A 660 -15.42 -2.16 -7.14
N GLU A 661 -15.52 -2.82 -8.29
CA GLU A 661 -16.74 -2.87 -9.10
C GLU A 661 -17.89 -3.53 -8.33
N LEU A 662 -17.62 -4.62 -7.59
CA LEU A 662 -18.60 -5.28 -6.75
C LEU A 662 -19.07 -4.38 -5.60
N VAL A 663 -18.15 -3.66 -4.93
CA VAL A 663 -18.51 -2.70 -3.88
C VAL A 663 -19.37 -1.57 -4.44
N ASP A 664 -19.01 -1.00 -5.59
CA ASP A 664 -19.78 0.06 -6.25
C ASP A 664 -21.17 -0.45 -6.69
N LEU A 665 -21.25 -1.70 -7.17
CA LEU A 665 -22.50 -2.35 -7.55
C LEU A 665 -23.41 -2.59 -6.34
N ARG A 666 -22.87 -3.00 -5.19
CA ARG A 666 -23.62 -3.17 -3.93
C ARG A 666 -24.15 -1.85 -3.38
N ARG A 667 -23.46 -0.74 -3.63
CA ARG A 667 -23.92 0.61 -3.27
C ARG A 667 -25.05 1.11 -4.17
N ASN A 668 -25.24 0.54 -5.37
CA ASN A 668 -26.28 0.95 -6.29
C ASN A 668 -27.63 0.27 -5.93
N PRO A 669 -28.66 1.02 -5.51
CA PRO A 669 -29.96 0.45 -5.15
C PRO A 669 -30.70 -0.18 -6.34
N GLU A 670 -30.32 0.13 -7.58
CA GLU A 670 -30.92 -0.41 -8.82
C GLU A 670 -30.13 -1.62 -9.38
N ALA A 671 -29.10 -2.10 -8.67
CA ALA A 671 -28.31 -3.23 -9.13
C ALA A 671 -29.15 -4.52 -9.20
N SER A 672 -29.14 -5.18 -10.35
CA SER A 672 -29.85 -6.46 -10.49
C SER A 672 -29.15 -7.56 -9.69
N PRO A 673 -29.90 -8.47 -9.02
CA PRO A 673 -29.30 -9.61 -8.31
C PRO A 673 -28.44 -10.52 -9.19
N GLN A 674 -28.73 -10.57 -10.49
CA GLN A 674 -27.93 -11.34 -11.45
C GLN A 674 -26.57 -10.69 -11.72
N ALA A 675 -26.52 -9.37 -11.83
CA ALA A 675 -25.26 -8.64 -11.97
C ALA A 675 -24.38 -8.78 -10.72
N LEU A 676 -24.98 -8.76 -9.52
CA LEU A 676 -24.26 -9.01 -8.27
C LEU A 676 -23.65 -10.41 -8.25
N ARG A 677 -24.44 -11.46 -8.54
CA ARG A 677 -23.91 -12.83 -8.61
C ARG A 677 -22.84 -13.02 -9.67
N ALA A 678 -22.98 -12.35 -10.82
CA ALA A 678 -21.97 -12.41 -11.88
C ALA A 678 -20.66 -11.73 -11.45
N ALA A 679 -20.73 -10.60 -10.75
CA ALA A 679 -19.56 -9.91 -10.21
C ALA A 679 -18.92 -10.71 -9.05
N GLU A 680 -19.71 -11.35 -8.19
CA GLU A 680 -19.22 -12.25 -7.14
C GLU A 680 -18.51 -13.47 -7.75
N ALA A 681 -19.11 -14.12 -8.75
CA ALA A 681 -18.49 -15.22 -9.46
C ALA A 681 -17.18 -14.79 -10.15
N ALA A 682 -17.18 -13.66 -10.87
CA ALA A 682 -15.97 -13.14 -11.51
C ALA A 682 -14.85 -12.84 -10.51
N LEU A 683 -15.18 -12.28 -9.34
CA LEU A 683 -14.18 -12.03 -8.29
C LEU A 683 -13.65 -13.33 -7.69
N ALA A 684 -14.51 -14.32 -7.46
CA ALA A 684 -14.12 -15.63 -6.93
C ALA A 684 -13.27 -16.42 -7.91
N ASP A 685 -13.65 -16.45 -9.19
CA ASP A 685 -12.90 -17.10 -10.27
C ASP A 685 -11.50 -16.46 -10.37
N HIS A 686 -11.42 -15.12 -10.36
CA HIS A 686 -10.14 -14.42 -10.39
C HIS A 686 -9.30 -14.65 -9.14
N ALA A 687 -9.92 -14.70 -7.95
CA ALA A 687 -9.21 -15.06 -6.71
C ALA A 687 -8.59 -16.47 -6.80
N ALA A 688 -9.32 -17.43 -7.37
CA ALA A 688 -8.80 -18.78 -7.61
C ALA A 688 -7.69 -18.79 -8.67
N GLU A 689 -7.76 -17.95 -9.71
CA GLU A 689 -6.69 -17.82 -10.70
C GLU A 689 -5.40 -17.26 -10.10
N VAL A 690 -5.48 -16.20 -9.28
CA VAL A 690 -4.33 -15.60 -8.58
C VAL A 690 -3.71 -16.61 -7.61
N ALA A 691 -4.52 -17.29 -6.80
CA ALA A 691 -4.05 -18.33 -5.89
C ALA A 691 -3.42 -19.51 -6.64
N ALA A 692 -4.03 -19.96 -7.75
CA ALA A 692 -3.47 -21.02 -8.59
C ALA A 692 -2.11 -20.63 -9.19
N ALA A 693 -1.95 -19.38 -9.64
CA ALA A 693 -0.70 -18.88 -10.18
C ALA A 693 0.41 -18.88 -9.11
N LYS A 694 0.08 -18.43 -7.90
CA LYS A 694 1.03 -18.38 -6.78
C LYS A 694 1.42 -19.77 -6.27
N LEU A 695 0.46 -20.70 -6.19
CA LEU A 695 0.74 -22.10 -5.87
C LEU A 695 1.65 -22.73 -6.94
N ARG A 696 1.36 -22.54 -8.24
CA ARG A 696 2.22 -23.05 -9.32
C ARG A 696 3.63 -22.49 -9.25
N ALA A 697 3.79 -21.19 -9.02
CA ALA A 697 5.10 -20.57 -8.85
C ALA A 697 5.87 -21.18 -7.67
N THR A 698 5.17 -21.49 -6.56
CA THR A 698 5.77 -22.19 -5.42
C THR A 698 6.22 -23.60 -5.78
N GLU A 699 5.40 -24.36 -6.52
CA GLU A 699 5.74 -25.71 -6.97
C GLU A 699 6.89 -25.72 -7.99
N GLU A 700 6.92 -24.74 -8.90
CA GLU A 700 8.02 -24.56 -9.87
C GLU A 700 9.34 -24.20 -9.18
N ALA A 701 9.28 -23.35 -8.14
CA ALA A 701 10.43 -23.03 -7.31
C ALA A 701 10.91 -24.26 -6.52
N GLN A 702 10.00 -25.03 -5.94
CA GLN A 702 10.35 -26.27 -5.22
C GLN A 702 10.96 -27.32 -6.16
N ALA A 703 10.46 -27.44 -7.39
CA ALA A 703 11.04 -28.32 -8.39
C ALA A 703 12.47 -27.89 -8.80
N HIS A 704 12.74 -26.57 -8.84
CA HIS A 704 14.10 -26.05 -9.05
C HIS A 704 15.02 -26.26 -7.83
N TYR A 705 14.47 -26.20 -6.62
CA TYR A 705 15.19 -26.32 -5.36
C TYR A 705 14.66 -27.48 -4.50
N PRO A 706 14.85 -28.75 -4.92
CA PRO A 706 14.20 -29.93 -4.32
C PRO A 706 14.67 -30.25 -2.89
N PHE A 707 15.66 -29.53 -2.38
CA PHE A 707 16.16 -29.61 -1.00
C PHE A 707 15.43 -28.64 -0.04
N LEU A 708 14.56 -27.78 -0.58
CA LEU A 708 13.63 -26.92 0.16
C LEU A 708 12.23 -27.54 0.12
N SER A 709 11.49 -27.37 1.22
CA SER A 709 10.04 -27.57 1.27
C SER A 709 9.31 -26.49 0.46
N LYS A 710 8.04 -26.72 0.11
CA LYS A 710 7.20 -25.72 -0.59
C LYS A 710 7.03 -24.42 0.21
N ARG A 711 7.25 -24.48 1.53
CA ARG A 711 7.20 -23.36 2.46
C ARG A 711 8.43 -23.37 3.34
N VAL A 712 9.01 -22.21 3.58
CA VAL A 712 10.12 -22.06 4.53
C VAL A 712 9.65 -21.12 5.63
N ALA A 713 9.55 -21.64 6.86
CA ALA A 713 8.96 -20.92 7.99
C ALA A 713 7.57 -20.35 7.66
N GLY A 714 6.67 -21.18 7.12
CA GLY A 714 5.32 -20.76 6.69
C GLY A 714 5.24 -19.98 5.37
N VAL A 715 6.32 -19.33 4.93
CA VAL A 715 6.34 -18.49 3.71
C VAL A 715 6.46 -19.34 2.43
N PRO A 716 5.55 -19.19 1.44
CA PRO A 716 5.65 -19.89 0.16
C PRO A 716 6.93 -19.56 -0.61
N LEU A 717 7.56 -20.54 -1.28
CA LEU A 717 8.78 -20.29 -2.06
C LEU A 717 8.61 -19.23 -3.16
N SER A 718 7.40 -19.03 -3.70
CA SER A 718 7.13 -17.98 -4.68
C SER A 718 7.30 -16.56 -4.15
N GLU A 719 7.25 -16.38 -2.82
CA GLU A 719 7.42 -15.07 -2.16
C GLU A 719 8.87 -14.79 -1.76
N LEU A 720 9.73 -15.81 -1.78
CA LEU A 720 11.12 -15.65 -1.43
C LEU A 720 11.92 -15.17 -2.65
N PRO A 721 12.78 -14.14 -2.50
CA PRO A 721 13.58 -13.60 -3.59
C PRO A 721 14.79 -14.50 -3.95
N LEU A 722 14.59 -15.83 -4.01
CA LEU A 722 15.67 -16.83 -4.17
C LEU A 722 16.49 -16.60 -5.44
N ALA A 723 15.84 -16.19 -6.53
CA ALA A 723 16.50 -15.93 -7.81
C ALA A 723 17.31 -14.62 -7.82
N GLN A 724 16.98 -13.68 -6.93
CA GLN A 724 17.66 -12.39 -6.82
C GLN A 724 18.72 -12.38 -5.71
N ASP A 725 18.64 -13.31 -4.75
CA ASP A 725 19.60 -13.42 -3.66
C ASP A 725 20.96 -13.96 -4.17
N GLU A 726 21.96 -13.09 -4.22
CA GLU A 726 23.30 -13.41 -4.72
C GLU A 726 23.96 -14.54 -3.94
N LEU A 727 23.80 -14.57 -2.62
CA LEU A 727 24.35 -15.60 -1.75
C LEU A 727 23.73 -16.96 -2.05
N PHE A 728 22.40 -17.03 -2.11
CA PHE A 728 21.68 -18.24 -2.46
C PHE A 728 22.08 -18.74 -3.85
N GLN A 729 22.18 -17.86 -4.84
CA GLN A 729 22.61 -18.23 -6.19
C GLN A 729 24.07 -18.69 -6.26
N ALA A 730 24.97 -18.09 -5.48
CA ALA A 730 26.35 -18.55 -5.36
C ALA A 730 26.44 -19.96 -4.76
N LEU A 731 25.64 -20.26 -3.74
CA LEU A 731 25.55 -21.60 -3.15
C LEU A 731 24.91 -22.62 -4.11
N VAL A 732 23.91 -22.22 -4.89
CA VAL A 732 23.34 -23.05 -5.98
C VAL A 732 24.42 -23.39 -7.02
N ALA A 733 25.28 -22.42 -7.38
CA ALA A 733 26.39 -22.64 -8.30
C ALA A 733 27.44 -23.61 -7.72
N GLN A 734 27.70 -23.57 -6.40
CA GLN A 734 28.57 -24.53 -5.71
C GLN A 734 27.96 -25.93 -5.65
N ARG A 735 26.64 -26.04 -5.53
CA ARG A 735 25.90 -27.31 -5.53
C ARG A 735 25.93 -27.99 -6.91
N ALA A 736 25.87 -27.23 -8.00
CA ALA A 736 25.79 -27.75 -9.37
C ALA A 736 26.85 -28.80 -9.75
N PRO A 737 28.17 -28.61 -9.51
CA PRO A 737 29.17 -29.64 -9.82
C PRO A 737 29.05 -30.89 -8.94
N LEU A 738 28.58 -30.77 -7.69
CA LEU A 738 28.46 -31.88 -6.74
C LEU A 738 27.39 -32.89 -7.18
N LEU A 739 26.35 -32.42 -7.88
CA LEU A 739 25.25 -33.25 -8.41
C LEU A 739 25.68 -34.24 -9.51
N ARG A 740 26.88 -34.09 -10.08
CA ARG A 740 27.39 -35.05 -11.09
C ARG A 740 27.66 -36.43 -10.49
N GLU A 741 28.07 -36.46 -9.22
CA GLU A 741 28.40 -37.69 -8.49
C GLU A 741 27.80 -37.61 -7.06
N PRO A 742 26.46 -37.69 -6.92
CA PRO A 742 25.78 -37.37 -5.67
C PRO A 742 26.12 -38.35 -4.54
N GLU A 743 26.39 -39.62 -4.85
CA GLU A 743 26.78 -40.62 -3.85
C GLU A 743 28.20 -40.35 -3.30
N ALA A 744 29.15 -39.99 -4.18
CA ALA A 744 30.52 -39.68 -3.78
C ALA A 744 30.61 -38.33 -3.05
N ASN A 745 29.75 -37.38 -3.43
CA ASN A 745 29.67 -36.03 -2.87
C ASN A 745 28.62 -35.89 -1.78
N ALA A 746 28.11 -36.98 -1.19
CA ALA A 746 26.97 -36.93 -0.26
C ALA A 746 27.17 -35.96 0.92
N GLN A 747 28.37 -35.91 1.51
CA GLN A 747 28.69 -35.02 2.62
C GLN A 747 28.79 -33.54 2.17
N PRO A 748 29.60 -33.18 1.15
CA PRO A 748 29.60 -31.82 0.59
C PRO A 748 28.22 -31.36 0.10
N LEU A 749 27.44 -32.25 -0.53
CA LEU A 749 26.11 -31.94 -1.03
C LEU A 749 25.15 -31.62 0.11
N ARG A 750 25.19 -32.41 1.19
CA ARG A 750 24.42 -32.13 2.40
C ARG A 750 24.81 -30.79 3.03
N ALA A 751 26.10 -30.50 3.13
CA ALA A 751 26.59 -29.26 3.72
C ALA A 751 26.13 -28.02 2.93
N VAL A 752 26.24 -28.03 1.60
CA VAL A 752 25.77 -26.90 0.78
C VAL A 752 24.25 -26.77 0.80
N GLU A 753 23.51 -27.89 0.83
CA GLU A 753 22.05 -27.86 0.96
C GLU A 753 21.58 -27.36 2.34
N ASP A 754 22.31 -27.68 3.42
CA ASP A 754 22.08 -27.10 4.75
C ASP A 754 22.30 -25.59 4.74
N GLN A 755 23.34 -25.09 4.06
CA GLN A 755 23.57 -23.65 3.90
C GLN A 755 22.47 -22.97 3.08
N LEU A 756 22.01 -23.61 2.00
CA LEU A 756 20.90 -23.11 1.19
C LEU A 756 19.58 -23.07 1.99
N ARG A 757 19.28 -24.10 2.78
CA ARG A 757 18.13 -24.11 3.72
C ARG A 757 18.23 -22.96 4.71
N ASN A 758 19.40 -22.76 5.30
CA ASN A 758 19.62 -21.68 6.26
C ASN A 758 19.45 -20.28 5.61
N ARG A 759 19.94 -20.07 4.39
CA ARG A 759 19.73 -18.79 3.68
C ARG A 759 18.27 -18.58 3.32
N ALA A 760 17.56 -19.61 2.86
CA ALA A 760 16.11 -19.51 2.61
C ALA A 760 15.35 -19.14 3.89
N ALA A 761 15.72 -19.70 5.05
CA ALA A 761 15.11 -19.35 6.33
C ALA A 761 15.37 -17.89 6.72
N VAL A 762 16.56 -17.35 6.47
CA VAL A 762 16.86 -15.92 6.67
C VAL A 762 16.02 -15.03 5.75
N LEU A 763 15.80 -15.44 4.49
CA LEU A 763 14.96 -14.70 3.55
C LEU A 763 13.48 -14.73 3.96
N ALA A 764 13.00 -15.84 4.51
CA ALA A 764 11.65 -15.96 5.05
C ALA A 764 11.45 -15.04 6.26
N ASP A 765 12.37 -15.04 7.23
CA ASP A 765 12.35 -14.13 8.39
C ASP A 765 12.38 -12.65 7.95
N ALA A 766 13.17 -12.32 6.93
CA ALA A 766 13.18 -10.97 6.36
C ALA A 766 11.83 -10.58 5.71
N LYS A 767 11.18 -11.49 4.99
CA LYS A 767 9.84 -11.28 4.41
C LYS A 767 8.79 -11.09 5.50
N GLU A 768 8.81 -11.93 6.53
CA GLU A 768 7.87 -11.83 7.65
C GLU A 768 8.02 -10.49 8.39
N LYS A 769 9.26 -10.08 8.71
CA LYS A 769 9.54 -8.76 9.31
C LYS A 769 9.04 -7.61 8.45
N LEU A 770 9.23 -7.71 7.14
CA LEU A 770 8.74 -6.72 6.18
C LEU A 770 7.21 -6.62 6.20
N ASP A 771 6.52 -7.75 6.17
CA ASP A 771 5.06 -7.79 6.23
C ASP A 771 4.53 -7.25 7.56
N ALA A 772 5.24 -7.52 8.67
CA ALA A 772 4.93 -6.97 9.98
C ALA A 772 5.07 -5.44 10.01
N ILE A 773 6.13 -4.89 9.41
CA ILE A 773 6.31 -3.43 9.26
C ILE A 773 5.16 -2.84 8.42
N HIS A 774 4.83 -3.45 7.28
CA HIS A 774 3.73 -2.96 6.44
C HIS A 774 2.37 -3.00 7.14
N ALA A 775 2.13 -4.04 7.94
CA ALA A 775 0.92 -4.15 8.75
C ALA A 775 0.90 -3.09 9.86
N ALA A 776 2.02 -2.88 10.55
CA ALA A 776 2.17 -1.86 11.59
C ALA A 776 1.96 -0.44 11.04
N ASP A 777 2.56 -0.10 9.90
CA ASP A 777 2.37 1.21 9.25
C ASP A 777 0.91 1.43 8.85
N SER A 778 0.24 0.38 8.36
CA SER A 778 -1.17 0.46 7.99
C SER A 778 -2.07 0.59 9.22
N ASP A 779 -1.74 -0.13 10.31
CA ASP A 779 -2.45 0.00 11.59
C ASP A 779 -2.18 1.33 12.27
N GLU A 780 -0.98 1.93 12.15
CA GLU A 780 -0.70 3.28 12.66
C GLU A 780 -1.64 4.29 12.00
N VAL A 781 -1.78 4.24 10.67
CA VAL A 781 -2.75 5.08 9.95
C VAL A 781 -4.17 4.79 10.44
N ARG A 782 -4.53 3.52 10.62
CA ARG A 782 -5.86 3.08 11.07
C ARG A 782 -6.19 3.44 12.52
N ALA A 783 -5.19 3.48 13.39
CA ALA A 783 -5.30 3.84 14.80
C ALA A 783 -5.65 5.32 14.94
N HIS A 784 -5.01 6.17 14.13
CA HIS A 784 -5.37 7.58 13.98
C HIS A 784 -6.69 7.77 13.24
N ASN A 785 -7.27 6.72 12.67
CA ASN A 785 -8.47 6.76 11.85
C ASN A 785 -9.46 5.66 12.24
N PRO A 786 -10.01 5.68 13.47
CA PRO A 786 -10.81 4.58 14.01
C PRO A 786 -12.11 4.30 13.21
N PHE A 787 -12.53 5.24 12.37
CA PHE A 787 -13.65 5.08 11.46
C PHE A 787 -13.31 4.29 10.18
N LEU A 788 -12.03 4.00 9.89
CA LEU A 788 -11.63 3.14 8.77
C LEU A 788 -11.76 1.66 9.20
N PRO A 789 -12.62 0.88 8.54
CA PRO A 789 -12.94 -0.47 8.99
C PRO A 789 -11.88 -1.53 8.62
N HIS A 790 -11.04 -1.25 7.62
CA HIS A 790 -10.10 -2.19 7.02
C HIS A 790 -8.69 -1.61 6.94
N SER A 791 -7.71 -2.48 6.75
CA SER A 791 -6.29 -2.13 6.52
C SER A 791 -6.00 -1.56 5.12
N ASP A 792 -7.03 -1.42 4.29
CA ASP A 792 -6.98 -0.83 2.96
C ASP A 792 -8.23 0.03 2.67
N VAL A 793 -8.11 0.93 1.69
CA VAL A 793 -9.24 1.60 1.05
C VAL A 793 -9.22 1.28 -0.44
N ARG A 794 -10.30 0.67 -0.94
CA ARG A 794 -10.42 0.27 -2.35
C ARG A 794 -9.27 -0.63 -2.85
N GLY A 795 -8.71 -1.46 -1.96
CA GLY A 795 -7.59 -2.34 -2.25
C GLY A 795 -6.23 -1.65 -2.27
N VAL A 796 -6.15 -0.37 -1.85
CA VAL A 796 -4.88 0.33 -1.62
C VAL A 796 -4.59 0.29 -0.11
N PRO A 797 -3.46 -0.28 0.33
CA PRO A 797 -3.10 -0.32 1.74
C PRO A 797 -3.04 1.08 2.37
N LEU A 798 -3.47 1.21 3.63
CA LEU A 798 -3.54 2.51 4.30
C LEU A 798 -2.18 3.23 4.38
N ARG A 799 -1.08 2.49 4.53
CA ARG A 799 0.28 3.05 4.55
C ARG A 799 0.65 3.81 3.26
N GLU A 800 0.00 3.50 2.14
CA GLU A 800 0.28 4.10 0.83
C GLU A 800 -0.59 5.33 0.54
N LEU A 801 -1.59 5.63 1.37
CA LEU A 801 -2.55 6.71 1.11
C LEU A 801 -2.03 8.11 1.44
N GLY A 802 -1.00 8.23 2.28
CA GLY A 802 -0.42 9.52 2.64
C GLY A 802 -1.41 10.51 3.28
N LEU A 803 -2.42 10.04 4.02
CA LEU A 803 -3.55 10.85 4.53
C LEU A 803 -3.11 12.14 5.25
N SER A 804 -2.01 12.09 6.01
CA SER A 804 -1.46 13.25 6.72
C SER A 804 -0.95 14.38 5.81
N GLN A 805 -0.77 14.11 4.52
CA GLN A 805 -0.36 15.07 3.48
C GLN A 805 -1.56 15.64 2.71
N ASP A 806 -2.73 14.98 2.79
CA ASP A 806 -3.96 15.43 2.13
C ASP A 806 -4.66 16.53 2.95
N ALA A 807 -4.73 17.74 2.37
CA ALA A 807 -5.29 18.90 3.06
C ALA A 807 -6.81 18.81 3.30
N GLU A 808 -7.57 18.18 2.39
CA GLU A 808 -9.02 18.04 2.59
C GLU A 808 -9.31 17.00 3.69
N TYR A 809 -8.46 15.98 3.79
CA TYR A 809 -8.48 15.02 4.89
C TYR A 809 -8.11 15.71 6.20
N VAL A 810 -7.02 16.50 6.22
CA VAL A 810 -6.56 17.21 7.42
C VAL A 810 -7.62 18.21 7.90
N ASP A 811 -8.26 18.97 7.00
CA ASP A 811 -9.33 19.90 7.36
C ASP A 811 -10.53 19.18 7.98
N LYS A 812 -11.00 18.09 7.36
CA LYS A 812 -12.09 17.27 7.90
C LYS A 812 -11.72 16.55 9.18
N TRP A 813 -10.46 16.14 9.33
CA TRP A 813 -9.93 15.54 10.54
C TRP A 813 -9.90 16.56 11.69
N VAL A 814 -9.45 17.80 11.43
CA VAL A 814 -9.52 18.90 12.40
C VAL A 814 -10.97 19.23 12.76
N ASP A 815 -11.89 19.23 11.79
CA ASP A 815 -13.31 19.41 12.04
C ASP A 815 -13.88 18.28 12.91
N ARG A 816 -13.49 17.03 12.66
CA ARG A 816 -13.84 15.88 13.51
C ARG A 816 -13.36 16.09 14.95
N LEU A 817 -12.09 16.49 15.14
CA LEU A 817 -11.52 16.73 16.47
C LEU A 817 -12.27 17.85 17.22
N ARG A 818 -12.68 18.91 16.55
CA ARG A 818 -13.53 19.96 17.16
C ARG A 818 -14.91 19.42 17.54
N LEU A 819 -15.52 18.61 16.68
CA LEU A 819 -16.83 18.02 16.99
C LEU A 819 -16.75 17.06 18.20
N MET A 820 -15.62 16.36 18.37
CA MET A 820 -15.33 15.50 19.52
C MET A 820 -15.16 16.24 20.84
N GLU A 821 -15.01 17.57 20.82
CA GLU A 821 -15.10 18.36 22.05
C GLU A 821 -16.48 18.21 22.69
N HIS A 822 -17.56 17.96 21.93
CA HIS A 822 -18.91 17.73 22.45
C HIS A 822 -19.56 16.51 21.76
N PRO A 823 -19.12 15.28 22.08
CA PRO A 823 -19.39 14.09 21.27
C PRO A 823 -20.87 13.65 21.30
N GLU A 824 -21.57 13.87 22.40
CA GLU A 824 -22.99 13.49 22.54
C GLU A 824 -23.90 14.38 21.70
N GLU A 825 -23.64 15.69 21.69
CA GLU A 825 -24.41 16.68 20.94
C GLU A 825 -24.09 16.63 19.44
N ASN A 826 -22.81 16.40 19.10
CA ASN A 826 -22.32 16.43 17.73
C ASN A 826 -22.35 15.07 17.01
N ARG A 827 -22.87 14.00 17.64
CA ARG A 827 -22.82 12.63 17.09
C ARG A 827 -23.26 12.51 15.62
N PRO A 828 -24.36 13.12 15.15
CA PRO A 828 -24.73 13.05 13.74
C PRO A 828 -23.74 13.76 12.81
N ALA A 829 -23.12 14.86 13.26
CA ALA A 829 -22.11 15.59 12.50
C ALA A 829 -20.78 14.82 12.45
N ILE A 830 -20.38 14.20 13.56
CA ILE A 830 -19.21 13.31 13.63
C ILE A 830 -19.39 12.16 12.63
N GLN A 831 -20.53 11.47 12.66
CA GLN A 831 -20.84 10.39 11.72
C GLN A 831 -20.84 10.85 10.26
N ALA A 832 -21.29 12.07 9.97
CA ALA A 832 -21.26 12.62 8.62
C ALA A 832 -19.84 12.91 8.13
N VAL A 833 -18.98 13.47 9.00
CA VAL A 833 -17.57 13.74 8.69
C VAL A 833 -16.79 12.43 8.53
N GLU A 834 -16.98 11.47 9.43
CA GLU A 834 -16.36 10.14 9.36
C GLU A 834 -16.82 9.34 8.13
N GLY A 835 -18.10 9.44 7.76
CA GLY A 835 -18.61 8.84 6.53
C GLY A 835 -17.97 9.44 5.27
N ALA A 836 -17.76 10.77 5.25
CA ALA A 836 -17.04 11.42 4.16
C ALA A 836 -15.57 10.98 4.08
N LEU A 837 -14.91 10.84 5.23
CA LEU A 837 -13.53 10.36 5.33
C LEU A 837 -13.40 8.87 4.93
N ARG A 838 -14.36 8.02 5.29
CA ARG A 838 -14.36 6.58 4.97
C ARG A 838 -14.61 6.26 3.50
N ASP A 839 -15.55 6.96 2.86
CA ASP A 839 -15.99 6.64 1.50
C ASP A 839 -15.02 7.13 0.41
N GLY A 840 -13.86 7.70 0.79
CA GLY A 840 -12.98 8.39 -0.13
C GLY A 840 -13.71 9.57 -0.79
N GLN A 841 -14.53 10.33 -0.03
CA GLN A 841 -15.00 11.63 -0.53
C GLN A 841 -13.92 12.71 -0.44
N VAL A 842 -12.76 12.33 0.09
CA VAL A 842 -11.51 13.07 0.14
C VAL A 842 -10.54 12.39 -0.82
#